data_AF-B2ZAQ8-F1
#
_entry.id   AF-B2ZAQ8-F1
#
_cell.length_a   1.000
_cell.length_b   1.000
_cell.length_c   1.000
_cell.angle_alpha   90.00
_cell.angle_beta   90.00
_cell.angle_gamma   90.00
#
_symmetry.space_group_name_H-M   'P 1'
#
loop_
_entity.id
_entity.type
_entity.pdbx_description
1 polymer ?
#
loop_
_entity_poly.entity_id
_entity_poly.type
_entity_poly.pdbx_seq_one_letter_code
_entity_poly.pdbx_strand_id
1 'polypeptide(L)'
;MSKIKGTKKLVSAHLTLPQGLNQKNIKPNAALNREIAPPIISCHLIIMTSLVTSFTSMSSRIPQNTFVRITWRCREQGKCKNEVMFKYGGGPQIVQVPFKWFSDTVLGQYEEHVIHSSPLFNEDDAWGHRVALNNTRGDSPVSHMISLLKPNADLASGNFPAMGQPREKKRLPRVMTVPGVISELDDDQANSVTSDAPSSAIQDRIIIVANQLPVKAKRRPDNKGWSFSWDDDSLLLQLKDGLPEEMEVLYVGSLKVDVDPVEQDDVSQLLLDKFKCVPAFLPSDILTKFYHGFCKQHLWPLFHYMLPFSASHGGRFDRSLWEAYVAANKIFSQRVIEVINPEDDYVWIHDYHLMVLPTFLRRRFNRLRMGFFLHSPFPSSEIYRTLPVREEIMKALLNSDLIGFHTYDYARHFLSCCSRMLGLEYQSKRGYIGVEYYGRTIGIKIMPVGIHMGQIKSVLSLADKEWRVAELKQQFEGKTVLLGVDDMDVFKGIDLKLLAMEQMLKQHPKWQGRAVLVQIANPSRGRGKDLEDIQAEIQASCKRINETFGQPGYEPIVLIDRPVSLCERFAYYTIAECVVVTAVRDGMNLTPYEYIVGRQGVSESESSSESSGPKKSMLVVSEFIGCSPSLSGAIRVNPWNTESTAEAMNEAISMSDAEKQLRHEKHYRYVSSHDVAFWSRSFFQDLERTCKDHFRRRCWGIGLSFGFRVVALDPNFGKLSIDHIVSVYLRSKNRAILLDYDGTVMPQTSHNKTPSAEVISIINALSGDTKNTVFVVSGRGRESLGKWFSPCKKLGIAAEHGFFMRWSANDEWELCGQNSEFGWKQIAEPVMKLYTESTDGSSIETKESALVWHHRDADPGFGSSQAKEMLDHLESVLANEPVAVKSGQFIVEVKPQGVSKGMVAEKIFTTMSEKGKQADFVLCIGDDRSDEEMFEIISNAISSGILSSSTSVFACTVGQKPSKARYYLDDPAEVLNMLEALAEASDPESFTDTESEGSL
;
A
#
# COMPACT_ATOMS: atom_id res chain seq x y z
N MET A 1 43.09 35.35 -37.02
CA MET A 1 44.22 34.93 -36.15
C MET A 1 43.61 34.55 -34.79
N SER A 2 43.98 33.50 -34.05
CA SER A 2 44.69 32.21 -34.29
C SER A 2 44.60 31.42 -32.94
N LYS A 3 44.21 30.13 -32.91
CA LYS A 3 45.07 28.92 -32.77
C LYS A 3 46.10 28.99 -31.61
N ILE A 4 46.38 27.97 -30.78
CA ILE A 4 46.11 26.49 -30.73
C ILE A 4 46.45 26.01 -29.27
N LYS A 5 46.12 24.86 -28.63
CA LYS A 5 45.54 23.50 -28.89
C LYS A 5 44.72 23.07 -27.62
N GLY A 6 44.51 21.76 -27.31
CA GLY A 6 44.18 21.36 -25.90
C GLY A 6 43.68 19.92 -25.63
N THR A 7 42.59 19.48 -26.29
CA THR A 7 42.08 18.09 -26.43
C THR A 7 42.01 17.11 -25.23
N LYS A 8 40.77 16.90 -24.75
CA LYS A 8 40.03 15.62 -24.56
C LYS A 8 40.72 14.33 -24.04
N LYS A 9 39.99 13.61 -23.17
CA LYS A 9 39.56 12.20 -23.46
C LYS A 9 38.35 11.71 -22.64
N LEU A 10 37.27 11.32 -23.34
CA LEU A 10 36.40 10.20 -22.97
C LEU A 10 36.78 9.01 -23.88
N VAL A 11 36.74 7.78 -23.38
CA VAL A 11 36.77 6.54 -24.18
C VAL A 11 35.96 5.45 -23.48
N SER A 12 35.09 4.74 -24.20
CA SER A 12 34.49 3.47 -23.79
C SER A 12 35.30 2.30 -24.38
N ALA A 13 35.21 1.12 -23.77
CA ALA A 13 35.89 -0.09 -24.26
C ALA A 13 34.93 -1.29 -24.30
N HIS A 14 34.68 -1.82 -25.50
CA HIS A 14 34.39 -3.24 -25.68
C HIS A 14 35.70 -4.03 -25.59
N LEU A 15 35.62 -5.32 -25.24
CA LEU A 15 36.73 -6.26 -25.36
C LEU A 15 36.26 -7.57 -25.99
N THR A 16 37.00 -8.01 -27.01
CA THR A 16 36.69 -9.18 -27.82
C THR A 16 37.57 -10.36 -27.40
N LEU A 17 37.06 -11.59 -27.54
CA LEU A 17 37.80 -12.83 -27.26
C LEU A 17 38.95 -13.08 -28.24
N PRO A 18 40.06 -13.71 -27.77
CA PRO A 18 40.95 -14.50 -28.61
C PRO A 18 40.95 -15.99 -28.25
N GLN A 19 40.85 -16.85 -29.26
CA GLN A 19 41.37 -18.22 -29.23
C GLN A 19 42.86 -18.16 -29.64
N GLY A 20 43.80 -19.03 -29.25
CA GLY A 20 43.75 -20.20 -28.36
C GLY A 20 44.72 -21.29 -28.88
N LEU A 21 45.53 -21.95 -28.04
CA LEU A 21 46.31 -23.14 -28.44
C LEU A 21 46.82 -24.02 -27.27
N ASN A 22 46.85 -25.32 -27.54
CA ASN A 22 47.31 -26.50 -26.78
C ASN A 22 48.78 -26.45 -26.30
N GLN A 23 49.32 -27.29 -25.38
CA GLN A 23 48.82 -28.35 -24.46
C GLN A 23 49.97 -28.78 -23.51
N LYS A 24 49.69 -29.20 -22.26
CA LYS A 24 50.21 -30.44 -21.62
C LYS A 24 49.85 -30.61 -20.12
N ASN A 25 49.11 -31.69 -19.83
CA ASN A 25 49.16 -32.60 -18.68
C ASN A 25 49.70 -32.10 -17.30
N ILE A 26 48.80 -31.99 -16.29
CA ILE A 26 48.67 -32.92 -15.13
C ILE A 26 47.57 -32.43 -14.14
N LYS A 27 46.96 -33.38 -13.41
CA LYS A 27 45.90 -33.22 -12.37
C LYS A 27 46.47 -33.66 -10.99
N PRO A 28 45.77 -33.48 -9.84
CA PRO A 28 44.68 -32.55 -9.49
C PRO A 28 44.89 -31.83 -8.13
N ASN A 29 44.02 -30.87 -7.78
CA ASN A 29 43.26 -30.93 -6.52
C ASN A 29 42.11 -29.92 -6.51
N ALA A 30 41.10 -30.10 -5.65
CA ALA A 30 39.90 -29.28 -5.63
C ALA A 30 39.31 -29.08 -4.21
N ALA A 31 39.18 -27.82 -3.80
CA ALA A 31 38.25 -27.32 -2.80
C ALA A 31 37.95 -25.86 -3.19
N LEU A 32 36.74 -25.47 -3.59
CA LEU A 32 35.46 -25.39 -2.86
C LEU A 32 35.16 -23.90 -2.59
N ASN A 33 34.49 -23.26 -3.54
CA ASN A 33 33.78 -21.99 -3.35
C ASN A 33 32.72 -21.86 -4.46
N ARG A 34 31.46 -21.67 -4.09
CA ARG A 34 30.37 -21.25 -4.99
C ARG A 34 29.23 -20.62 -4.18
N GLU A 35 28.57 -19.65 -4.80
CA GLU A 35 27.59 -18.77 -4.16
C GLU A 35 26.18 -19.40 -4.06
N ILE A 36 25.31 -18.74 -3.31
CA ILE A 36 23.98 -19.20 -2.93
C ILE A 36 22.92 -18.65 -3.90
N ALA A 37 21.94 -19.48 -4.28
CA ALA A 37 20.76 -19.06 -5.05
C ALA A 37 19.47 -19.79 -4.58
N PRO A 38 18.41 -19.07 -4.19
CA PRO A 38 17.03 -19.58 -4.12
C PRO A 38 16.27 -19.35 -5.44
N PRO A 39 15.05 -19.90 -5.67
CA PRO A 39 14.22 -20.70 -4.75
C PRO A 39 13.76 -22.07 -5.32
N ILE A 40 14.05 -23.17 -4.62
CA ILE A 40 13.47 -24.52 -4.91
C ILE A 40 12.77 -25.13 -3.67
N ILE A 41 12.83 -24.45 -2.52
CA ILE A 41 12.45 -24.98 -1.21
C ILE A 41 10.92 -25.11 -1.04
N SER A 42 10.11 -24.22 -1.64
CA SER A 42 8.67 -24.14 -1.37
C SER A 42 7.91 -25.43 -1.70
N CYS A 43 8.13 -26.00 -2.89
CA CYS A 43 7.43 -27.23 -3.32
C CYS A 43 7.82 -28.47 -2.48
N HIS A 44 9.05 -28.51 -1.95
CA HIS A 44 9.46 -29.59 -1.05
C HIS A 44 8.77 -29.51 0.31
N LEU A 45 8.49 -28.29 0.80
CA LEU A 45 7.86 -28.09 2.10
C LEU A 45 6.39 -28.54 2.10
N ILE A 46 5.65 -28.26 1.01
CA ILE A 46 4.24 -28.68 0.86
C ILE A 46 4.12 -30.21 0.85
N ILE A 47 5.00 -30.89 0.09
CA ILE A 47 5.04 -32.37 0.03
C ILE A 47 5.41 -32.98 1.39
N MET A 48 6.37 -32.38 2.12
CA MET A 48 6.72 -32.80 3.48
C MET A 48 5.53 -32.68 4.44
N THR A 49 4.80 -31.57 4.43
CA THR A 49 3.66 -31.35 5.34
C THR A 49 2.57 -32.42 5.15
N SER A 50 2.13 -32.67 3.91
CA SER A 50 1.06 -33.66 3.63
C SER A 50 1.47 -35.10 3.93
N LEU A 51 2.75 -35.46 3.76
CA LEU A 51 3.26 -36.77 4.17
C LEU A 51 3.31 -36.90 5.70
N VAL A 52 3.62 -35.83 6.43
CA VAL A 52 3.65 -35.84 7.90
C VAL A 52 2.24 -35.91 8.50
N THR A 53 1.24 -35.21 7.97
CA THR A 53 -0.17 -35.40 8.39
C THR A 53 -0.71 -36.79 8.07
N SER A 54 -0.30 -37.39 6.95
CA SER A 54 -0.64 -38.78 6.64
C SER A 54 0.01 -39.78 7.60
N PHE A 55 1.26 -39.54 8.02
CA PHE A 55 1.94 -40.40 8.99
C PHE A 55 1.39 -40.25 10.41
N THR A 56 0.97 -39.05 10.82
CA THR A 56 0.38 -38.85 12.16
C THR A 56 -1.03 -39.45 12.27
N SER A 57 -1.85 -39.47 11.21
CA SER A 57 -3.15 -40.16 11.24
C SER A 57 -3.00 -41.69 11.37
N MET A 58 -1.95 -42.28 10.79
CA MET A 58 -1.63 -43.71 10.93
C MET A 58 -0.95 -44.08 12.26
N SER A 59 -0.59 -43.12 13.12
CA SER A 59 0.24 -43.37 14.32
C SER A 59 -0.44 -44.20 15.43
N SER A 60 -1.74 -44.45 15.34
CA SER A 60 -2.53 -45.15 16.37
C SER A 60 -2.33 -46.67 16.47
N ARG A 61 -1.49 -47.28 15.61
CA ARG A 61 -1.31 -48.75 15.53
C ARG A 61 0.14 -49.25 15.37
N ILE A 62 1.15 -48.55 15.91
CA ILE A 62 2.57 -48.98 15.86
C ILE A 62 3.17 -49.04 17.28
N PRO A 63 3.84 -50.14 17.69
CA PRO A 63 4.46 -50.25 19.01
C PRO A 63 5.63 -49.28 19.24
N GLN A 64 5.85 -48.86 20.49
CA GLN A 64 6.93 -47.97 20.89
C GLN A 64 8.31 -48.65 20.89
N ASN A 65 8.93 -48.76 19.71
CA ASN A 65 10.39 -48.64 19.48
C ASN A 65 10.71 -48.94 18.00
N THR A 66 10.77 -47.91 17.15
CA THR A 66 11.19 -48.08 15.74
C THR A 66 11.89 -46.81 15.24
N PHE A 67 13.16 -46.95 14.83
CA PHE A 67 13.92 -45.87 14.20
C PHE A 67 13.85 -46.00 12.67
N VAL A 68 13.28 -44.98 12.01
CA VAL A 68 13.26 -44.87 10.54
C VAL A 68 14.42 -43.99 10.08
N ARG A 69 15.21 -44.45 9.10
CA ARG A 69 16.30 -43.66 8.50
C ARG A 69 16.10 -43.56 7.00
N ILE A 70 15.62 -42.40 6.54
CA ILE A 70 15.45 -42.08 5.12
C ILE A 70 16.80 -41.56 4.58
N THR A 71 17.18 -41.98 3.37
CA THR A 71 18.36 -41.48 2.66
C THR A 71 18.06 -41.31 1.19
N TRP A 72 18.31 -40.11 0.66
CA TRP A 72 18.07 -39.75 -0.73
C TRP A 72 19.36 -39.87 -1.56
N ARG A 73 19.23 -40.23 -2.84
CA ARG A 73 20.34 -40.20 -3.82
C ARG A 73 19.83 -39.62 -5.14
N CYS A 74 20.43 -38.54 -5.59
CA CYS A 74 20.24 -38.05 -6.95
C CYS A 74 21.27 -38.70 -7.90
N ARG A 75 20.88 -38.94 -9.15
CA ARG A 75 21.78 -39.22 -10.27
C ARG A 75 21.42 -38.28 -11.41
N GLU A 76 22.43 -37.86 -12.16
CA GLU A 76 22.25 -36.99 -13.32
C GLU A 76 21.52 -37.72 -14.46
N GLN A 77 20.96 -36.93 -15.38
CA GLN A 77 20.23 -37.35 -16.59
C GLN A 77 18.84 -37.99 -16.37
N GLY A 78 17.82 -37.12 -16.23
CA GLY A 78 16.64 -37.23 -17.10
C GLY A 78 15.60 -38.32 -16.82
N LYS A 79 15.45 -38.81 -15.58
CA LYS A 79 14.23 -39.48 -15.08
C LYS A 79 14.28 -39.63 -13.55
N CYS A 80 13.36 -39.00 -12.83
CA CYS A 80 13.23 -39.21 -11.39
C CYS A 80 12.50 -40.52 -11.10
N LYS A 81 13.14 -41.43 -10.33
CA LYS A 81 12.49 -42.50 -9.59
C LYS A 81 12.81 -42.30 -8.11
N ASN A 82 11.79 -42.27 -7.26
CA ASN A 82 11.96 -42.28 -5.82
C ASN A 82 11.93 -43.74 -5.34
N GLU A 83 12.99 -44.20 -4.70
CA GLU A 83 13.07 -45.53 -4.07
C GLU A 83 13.22 -45.36 -2.56
N VAL A 84 12.35 -46.03 -1.78
CA VAL A 84 12.37 -46.00 -0.31
C VAL A 84 12.83 -47.36 0.19
N MET A 85 14.00 -47.41 0.84
CA MET A 85 14.49 -48.63 1.47
C MET A 85 14.02 -48.73 2.93
N PHE A 86 13.30 -49.81 3.24
CA PHE A 86 13.07 -50.26 4.61
C PHE A 86 14.15 -51.28 4.99
N LYS A 87 14.54 -51.32 6.27
CA LYS A 87 15.54 -52.27 6.76
C LYS A 87 15.03 -52.97 8.01
N TYR A 88 14.53 -54.18 7.84
CA TYR A 88 14.24 -55.11 8.94
C TYR A 88 15.39 -56.10 9.11
N GLY A 89 15.39 -56.87 10.21
CA GLY A 89 16.40 -57.90 10.46
C GLY A 89 16.24 -59.10 9.54
N GLY A 90 16.91 -59.10 8.38
CA GLY A 90 16.87 -60.24 7.44
C GLY A 90 17.11 -59.93 5.96
N GLY A 91 18.20 -59.22 5.63
CA GLY A 91 18.59 -58.94 4.24
C GLY A 91 17.81 -57.81 3.55
N PRO A 92 18.31 -57.30 2.40
CA PRO A 92 17.62 -56.27 1.62
C PRO A 92 16.73 -56.86 0.52
N GLN A 93 15.53 -56.31 0.36
CA GLN A 93 14.75 -56.42 -0.88
C GLN A 93 14.43 -55.03 -1.42
N ILE A 94 14.23 -54.93 -2.74
CA ILE A 94 13.88 -53.70 -3.45
C ILE A 94 12.50 -53.90 -4.06
N VAL A 95 11.59 -52.95 -3.83
CA VAL A 95 10.25 -52.91 -4.44
C VAL A 95 10.12 -51.61 -5.21
N GLN A 96 9.74 -51.67 -6.49
CA GLN A 96 9.42 -50.49 -7.30
C GLN A 96 7.91 -50.38 -7.48
N VAL A 97 7.37 -49.18 -7.24
CA VAL A 97 5.93 -48.88 -7.40
C VAL A 97 5.73 -48.02 -8.66
N PRO A 98 4.93 -48.45 -9.65
CA PRO A 98 4.60 -47.65 -10.83
C PRO A 98 3.61 -46.52 -10.53
N PHE A 99 3.70 -45.42 -11.29
CA PHE A 99 2.87 -44.23 -11.08
C PHE A 99 1.48 -44.36 -11.74
N LYS A 100 0.65 -45.28 -11.24
CA LYS A 100 -0.79 -45.36 -11.55
C LYS A 100 -1.52 -46.12 -10.44
N TRP A 101 -2.07 -45.39 -9.47
CA TRP A 101 -3.10 -45.81 -8.48
C TRP A 101 -3.44 -44.58 -7.62
N PHE A 102 -4.21 -43.64 -8.19
CA PHE A 102 -4.82 -42.51 -7.46
C PHE A 102 -6.15 -42.04 -8.10
N SER A 103 -6.84 -43.00 -8.74
CA SER A 103 -8.30 -43.04 -8.87
C SER A 103 -8.76 -44.31 -8.14
N ASP A 104 -10.07 -44.44 -7.89
CA ASP A 104 -10.70 -45.71 -7.50
C ASP A 104 -10.32 -46.24 -6.10
N THR A 105 -10.19 -45.36 -5.09
CA THR A 105 -10.12 -45.78 -3.66
C THR A 105 -10.79 -44.79 -2.68
N VAL A 106 -11.91 -44.19 -3.08
CA VAL A 106 -12.83 -43.43 -2.17
C VAL A 106 -14.29 -43.90 -2.31
N LEU A 107 -14.58 -44.85 -3.21
CA LEU A 107 -15.91 -45.44 -3.39
C LEU A 107 -15.86 -46.96 -3.22
N GLY A 108 -16.53 -47.46 -2.19
CA GLY A 108 -17.04 -48.83 -2.08
C GLY A 108 -16.03 -49.96 -1.85
N GLN A 109 -15.92 -50.41 -0.60
CA GLN A 109 -16.28 -51.80 -0.29
C GLN A 109 -16.57 -52.03 1.21
N TYR A 110 -17.81 -52.47 1.49
CA TYR A 110 -18.20 -53.16 2.71
C TYR A 110 -19.33 -54.14 2.37
N GLU A 111 -18.96 -55.19 1.65
CA GLU A 111 -19.75 -56.39 1.32
C GLU A 111 -18.81 -57.59 1.53
N GLU A 112 -19.25 -58.78 1.95
CA GLU A 112 -20.59 -59.27 2.30
C GLU A 112 -20.44 -60.41 3.33
N HIS A 113 -21.52 -60.82 4.04
CA HIS A 113 -21.81 -62.24 4.28
C HIS A 113 -23.19 -62.47 4.95
N VAL A 114 -24.21 -62.63 4.09
CA VAL A 114 -25.35 -63.58 4.13
C VAL A 114 -25.71 -64.26 5.48
N ILE A 115 -26.99 -64.18 5.91
CA ILE A 115 -27.94 -65.34 6.08
C ILE A 115 -29.32 -64.94 6.71
N HIS A 116 -30.39 -65.40 6.04
CA HIS A 116 -31.80 -65.63 6.46
C HIS A 116 -32.83 -64.51 6.82
N SER A 117 -34.05 -64.80 6.33
CA SER A 117 -35.41 -64.52 6.85
C SER A 117 -35.97 -63.08 6.97
N SER A 118 -36.97 -62.82 6.11
CA SER A 118 -38.16 -61.99 6.39
C SER A 118 -39.30 -62.87 6.99
N PRO A 119 -40.53 -62.38 7.31
CA PRO A 119 -41.07 -61.01 7.35
C PRO A 119 -41.85 -60.66 8.67
N LEU A 120 -42.62 -59.55 8.66
CA LEU A 120 -43.96 -59.31 9.30
C LEU A 120 -44.09 -58.14 10.32
N PHE A 121 -45.20 -57.38 10.18
CA PHE A 121 -46.04 -56.71 11.21
C PHE A 121 -45.43 -55.61 12.14
N ASN A 122 -46.15 -54.56 12.60
CA ASN A 122 -47.48 -54.03 12.20
C ASN A 122 -47.68 -52.52 12.51
N GLU A 123 -48.77 -51.99 11.94
CA GLU A 123 -49.69 -50.84 12.21
C GLU A 123 -49.60 -49.90 13.45
N ASP A 124 -50.37 -48.81 13.32
CA ASP A 124 -50.92 -47.85 14.31
C ASP A 124 -49.99 -46.79 14.98
N ASP A 125 -50.43 -45.56 15.30
CA ASP A 125 -51.80 -45.00 15.27
C ASP A 125 -51.86 -43.51 14.82
N ALA A 126 -53.10 -43.09 14.50
CA ALA A 126 -53.67 -41.77 14.18
C ALA A 126 -53.40 -40.66 15.23
N TRP A 127 -53.79 -39.37 15.11
CA TRP A 127 -54.98 -38.67 14.56
C TRP A 127 -54.58 -37.26 14.04
N GLY A 128 -55.37 -36.44 13.31
CA GLY A 128 -56.73 -36.54 12.74
C GLY A 128 -57.18 -35.20 12.10
N HIS A 129 -58.06 -35.20 11.08
CA HIS A 129 -58.40 -34.02 10.25
C HIS A 129 -59.65 -33.20 10.67
N ARG A 130 -59.72 -31.91 10.29
CA ARG A 130 -60.74 -31.24 9.39
C ARG A 130 -60.78 -29.70 9.60
N VAL A 131 -60.65 -28.85 8.56
CA VAL A 131 -61.58 -28.46 7.46
C VAL A 131 -62.75 -27.56 7.89
N ALA A 132 -62.74 -26.30 7.42
CA ALA A 132 -63.93 -25.52 7.04
C ALA A 132 -63.54 -24.29 6.17
N LEU A 133 -64.37 -23.95 5.17
CA LEU A 133 -64.35 -22.71 4.39
C LEU A 133 -65.73 -22.05 4.55
N ASN A 134 -65.81 -20.70 4.53
CA ASN A 134 -66.99 -20.02 3.99
C ASN A 134 -66.76 -18.55 3.61
N ASN A 135 -67.56 -18.05 2.66
CA ASN A 135 -67.49 -16.71 2.07
C ASN A 135 -68.40 -15.70 2.78
N THR A 136 -68.03 -14.40 2.75
CA THR A 136 -68.95 -13.35 2.26
C THR A 136 -68.22 -12.11 1.70
N ARG A 137 -68.89 -11.36 0.82
CA ARG A 137 -68.41 -10.23 -0.01
C ARG A 137 -68.18 -8.93 0.77
N GLY A 138 -67.39 -7.99 0.20
CA GLY A 138 -67.43 -6.57 0.64
C GLY A 138 -66.32 -5.62 0.15
N ASP A 139 -66.27 -5.34 -1.15
CA ASP A 139 -65.66 -4.13 -1.78
C ASP A 139 -64.17 -3.77 -1.51
N SER A 140 -63.72 -2.66 -2.11
CA SER A 140 -62.33 -2.16 -2.19
C SER A 140 -62.32 -0.64 -2.51
N PRO A 141 -61.20 0.10 -2.63
CA PRO A 141 -59.78 -0.29 -2.53
C PRO A 141 -58.87 0.72 -1.73
N VAL A 142 -57.55 0.49 -1.81
CA VAL A 142 -56.43 1.43 -1.57
C VAL A 142 -55.98 1.68 -0.11
N SER A 143 -54.64 1.72 0.05
CA SER A 143 -53.84 2.29 1.15
C SER A 143 -53.44 1.37 2.32
N HIS A 144 -52.17 1.49 2.72
CA HIS A 144 -51.52 0.95 3.94
C HIS A 144 -51.54 -0.58 4.18
N MET A 145 -50.46 -1.28 3.78
CA MET A 145 -49.49 -1.90 4.73
C MET A 145 -48.44 -2.78 4.02
N ILE A 146 -47.18 -2.32 3.98
CA ILE A 146 -46.02 -3.21 4.12
C ILE A 146 -45.08 -2.54 5.13
N SER A 147 -45.22 -2.93 6.40
CA SER A 147 -44.31 -2.57 7.49
C SER A 147 -43.57 -3.82 7.94
N LEU A 148 -42.28 -3.91 7.61
CA LEU A 148 -41.20 -4.62 8.34
C LEU A 148 -40.00 -4.82 7.41
N LEU A 149 -39.04 -3.89 7.48
CA LEU A 149 -37.59 -4.00 7.16
C LEU A 149 -37.03 -2.61 6.80
N LYS A 150 -36.51 -1.90 7.81
CA LYS A 150 -35.61 -0.75 7.65
C LYS A 150 -34.55 -0.81 8.76
N PRO A 151 -33.25 -0.68 8.45
CA PRO A 151 -32.24 -0.34 9.46
C PRO A 151 -32.41 1.13 9.89
N ASN A 152 -32.13 1.43 11.16
CA ASN A 152 -32.37 2.74 11.75
C ASN A 152 -31.45 3.83 11.15
N ALA A 153 -32.03 4.98 10.82
CA ALA A 153 -31.33 6.16 10.31
C ALA A 153 -31.69 7.41 11.14
N ASP A 154 -31.58 7.31 12.46
CA ASP A 154 -31.91 8.39 13.41
C ASP A 154 -30.74 8.71 14.35
N LEU A 155 -29.79 9.50 13.84
CA LEU A 155 -28.79 10.22 14.65
C LEU A 155 -28.42 11.56 13.96
N ALA A 156 -29.41 12.22 13.38
CA ALA A 156 -29.26 13.42 12.54
C ALA A 156 -30.30 14.52 12.81
N SER A 157 -30.95 14.53 13.98
CA SER A 157 -31.71 15.68 14.49
C SER A 157 -31.57 15.80 16.02
N GLY A 158 -31.56 17.02 16.53
CA GLY A 158 -31.30 17.31 17.94
C GLY A 158 -31.29 18.82 18.20
N ASN A 159 -32.48 19.38 18.39
CA ASN A 159 -32.71 20.84 18.44
C ASN A 159 -33.60 21.16 19.65
N PHE A 160 -33.05 21.79 20.69
CA PHE A 160 -33.74 22.09 21.96
C PHE A 160 -33.27 23.46 22.55
N PRO A 161 -34.02 24.06 23.49
CA PRO A 161 -34.38 25.49 23.38
C PRO A 161 -33.51 26.45 24.21
N ALA A 162 -33.73 27.76 23.97
CA ALA A 162 -32.96 28.84 24.57
C ALA A 162 -33.59 29.45 25.83
N MET A 163 -32.79 29.61 26.89
CA MET A 163 -32.74 30.74 27.85
C MET A 163 -31.43 30.61 28.67
N GLY A 164 -30.67 31.66 29.00
CA GLY A 164 -30.79 33.07 28.65
C GLY A 164 -29.47 33.84 28.89
N GLN A 165 -29.46 35.15 28.61
CA GLN A 165 -28.35 36.08 28.86
C GLN A 165 -28.35 36.61 30.33
N PRO A 166 -27.33 37.34 30.85
CA PRO A 166 -26.22 38.02 30.14
C PRO A 166 -24.80 37.95 30.77
N ARG A 167 -23.76 38.10 29.93
CA ARG A 167 -22.89 39.31 29.92
C ARG A 167 -21.85 39.27 28.79
N GLU A 168 -21.43 40.44 28.34
CA GLU A 168 -20.59 40.61 27.15
C GLU A 168 -19.10 40.40 27.41
N LYS A 169 -18.39 39.85 26.41
CA LYS A 169 -17.00 40.21 26.08
C LYS A 169 -16.68 39.92 24.61
N LYS A 170 -15.73 40.69 24.10
CA LYS A 170 -15.37 40.94 22.68
C LYS A 170 -15.37 39.69 21.77
N ARG A 171 -15.97 39.83 20.57
CA ARG A 171 -15.86 38.85 19.46
C ARG A 171 -14.56 39.03 18.69
N LEU A 172 -13.98 37.91 18.23
CA LEU A 172 -13.03 37.87 17.11
C LEU A 172 -13.77 37.98 15.76
N PRO A 173 -13.10 38.40 14.66
CA PRO A 173 -13.75 38.64 13.37
C PRO A 173 -14.22 37.33 12.71
N ARG A 174 -15.41 37.37 12.11
CA ARG A 174 -15.91 36.29 11.23
C ARG A 174 -15.43 36.52 9.80
N VAL A 175 -14.68 35.57 9.24
CA VAL A 175 -14.53 35.44 7.79
C VAL A 175 -15.80 34.76 7.24
N MET A 176 -16.25 35.16 6.04
CA MET A 176 -17.53 34.72 5.50
C MET A 176 -17.49 33.30 4.92
N THR A 177 -18.51 32.50 5.25
CA THR A 177 -18.82 31.26 4.53
C THR A 177 -19.87 31.54 3.46
N VAL A 178 -19.53 31.35 2.19
CA VAL A 178 -20.47 31.34 1.06
C VAL A 178 -20.39 29.96 0.38
N PRO A 179 -21.51 29.30 0.04
CA PRO A 179 -21.48 28.05 -0.73
C PRO A 179 -21.22 28.36 -2.21
N GLY A 180 -20.14 27.83 -2.77
CA GLY A 180 -19.85 27.95 -4.20
C GLY A 180 -20.74 27.03 -5.04
N VAL A 181 -21.89 27.54 -5.48
CA VAL A 181 -22.56 27.08 -6.71
C VAL A 181 -22.24 28.09 -7.79
N ILE A 182 -21.69 27.64 -8.91
CA ILE A 182 -21.47 28.47 -10.10
C ILE A 182 -22.10 27.75 -11.28
N SER A 183 -23.19 28.32 -11.78
CA SER A 183 -23.64 28.16 -13.17
C SER A 183 -22.90 29.16 -14.04
N GLU A 184 -22.64 28.80 -15.29
CA GLU A 184 -21.97 29.65 -16.27
C GLU A 184 -22.89 30.81 -16.73
N LEU A 185 -22.29 31.95 -17.08
CA LEU A 185 -22.54 32.76 -18.29
C LEU A 185 -21.64 34.00 -18.30
N ASP A 186 -21.26 34.47 -19.49
CA ASP A 186 -20.40 35.63 -19.71
C ASP A 186 -21.13 36.98 -19.55
N ASP A 187 -20.41 38.03 -19.17
CA ASP A 187 -20.32 39.27 -19.97
C ASP A 187 -19.05 40.07 -19.61
N ASP A 188 -18.69 41.06 -20.42
CA ASP A 188 -17.36 41.72 -20.43
C ASP A 188 -17.39 43.20 -19.93
N GLN A 189 -16.20 43.76 -19.67
CA GLN A 189 -15.86 45.19 -19.45
C GLN A 189 -15.94 45.87 -18.05
N ALA A 190 -14.96 46.76 -17.85
CA ALA A 190 -15.01 48.07 -17.16
C ALA A 190 -14.68 48.25 -15.65
N ASN A 191 -13.37 48.19 -15.35
CA ASN A 191 -12.57 49.21 -14.62
C ASN A 191 -12.91 49.72 -13.19
N SER A 192 -11.86 49.74 -12.36
CA SER A 192 -11.64 50.53 -11.11
C SER A 192 -12.45 50.08 -9.86
N VAL A 193 -11.98 50.27 -8.62
CA VAL A 193 -10.86 51.11 -8.10
C VAL A 193 -9.87 50.28 -7.27
N THR A 194 -8.58 50.56 -7.38
CA THR A 194 -7.52 49.97 -6.55
C THR A 194 -7.48 50.61 -5.15
N SER A 195 -7.57 49.79 -4.10
CA SER A 195 -7.23 50.19 -2.73
C SER A 195 -5.85 49.65 -2.34
N ASP A 196 -4.87 50.53 -2.21
CA ASP A 196 -3.50 50.18 -1.80
C ASP A 196 -3.42 49.82 -0.30
N ALA A 197 -3.90 48.62 0.05
CA ALA A 197 -3.40 47.90 1.20
C ALA A 197 -2.20 47.05 0.73
N PRO A 198 -1.00 47.16 1.33
CA PRO A 198 0.10 46.28 0.98
C PRO A 198 -0.30 44.85 1.33
N SER A 199 -0.46 44.01 0.31
CA SER A 199 -0.70 42.59 0.52
C SER A 199 0.47 42.02 1.32
N SER A 200 0.17 41.46 2.50
CA SER A 200 1.11 40.58 3.17
C SER A 200 1.49 39.49 2.18
N ALA A 201 2.78 39.36 1.87
CA ALA A 201 3.27 38.32 0.98
C ALA A 201 2.69 36.98 1.43
N ILE A 202 2.13 36.22 0.48
CA ILE A 202 1.44 34.96 0.80
C ILE A 202 2.51 33.99 1.32
N GLN A 203 2.54 33.86 2.64
CA GLN A 203 3.52 33.07 3.36
C GLN A 203 3.04 31.62 3.33
N ASP A 204 3.73 30.77 2.57
CA ASP A 204 3.41 29.33 2.50
C ASP A 204 3.36 28.74 3.92
N ARG A 205 2.37 27.88 4.15
CA ARG A 205 1.99 27.47 5.50
C ARG A 205 1.68 25.98 5.59
N ILE A 206 2.09 25.37 6.69
CA ILE A 206 1.90 23.93 6.93
C ILE A 206 1.35 23.66 8.32
N ILE A 207 0.33 22.80 8.38
CA ILE A 207 -0.30 22.34 9.61
C ILE A 207 0.17 20.91 9.87
N ILE A 208 1.01 20.75 10.89
CA ILE A 208 1.49 19.46 11.39
C ILE A 208 0.46 18.90 12.37
N VAL A 209 -0.15 17.76 12.03
CA VAL A 209 -1.22 17.15 12.82
C VAL A 209 -0.77 15.81 13.38
N ALA A 210 -0.79 15.66 14.70
CA ALA A 210 -0.34 14.46 15.38
C ALA A 210 -1.19 14.17 16.62
N ASN A 211 -1.03 12.98 17.21
CA ASN A 211 -1.74 12.63 18.43
C ASN A 211 -1.50 13.61 19.59
N GLN A 212 -0.27 14.14 19.72
CA GLN A 212 0.13 15.04 20.82
C GLN A 212 0.87 16.26 20.28
N LEU A 213 0.65 17.43 20.89
CA LEU A 213 1.40 18.65 20.60
C LEU A 213 2.86 18.53 21.06
N PRO A 214 3.81 19.22 20.40
CA PRO A 214 5.21 19.30 20.81
C PRO A 214 5.45 20.26 21.99
N VAL A 215 4.58 20.23 23.02
CA VAL A 215 4.69 21.09 24.22
C VAL A 215 4.63 20.30 25.52
N LYS A 216 5.48 20.68 26.48
CA LYS A 216 5.49 20.20 27.85
C LYS A 216 4.55 21.10 28.69
N ALA A 217 3.38 20.59 29.04
CA ALA A 217 2.37 21.28 29.84
C ALA A 217 2.43 20.89 31.32
N LYS A 218 2.32 21.87 32.24
CA LYS A 218 2.27 21.65 33.69
C LYS A 218 1.28 22.61 34.36
N ARG A 219 0.49 22.11 35.33
CA ARG A 219 -0.29 22.97 36.25
C ARG A 219 0.68 23.83 37.06
N ARG A 220 0.34 25.09 37.30
CA ARG A 220 1.15 25.95 38.19
C ARG A 220 0.97 25.56 39.67
N PRO A 221 2.00 25.67 40.52
CA PRO A 221 1.89 25.36 41.95
C PRO A 221 0.88 26.22 42.74
N ASP A 222 0.51 27.38 42.22
CA ASP A 222 -0.53 28.26 42.78
C ASP A 222 -1.96 27.87 42.34
N ASN A 223 -2.09 26.80 41.53
CA ASN A 223 -3.29 26.35 40.83
C ASN A 223 -3.96 27.37 39.90
N LYS A 224 -3.37 28.55 39.65
CA LYS A 224 -3.94 29.62 38.81
C LYS A 224 -3.50 29.44 37.35
N GLY A 225 -3.99 28.34 36.76
CA GLY A 225 -3.76 27.96 35.37
C GLY A 225 -2.43 27.25 35.12
N TRP A 226 -1.88 27.48 33.93
CA TRP A 226 -0.94 26.57 33.29
C TRP A 226 0.41 27.21 32.94
N SER A 227 1.44 26.36 32.89
CA SER A 227 2.77 26.66 32.37
C SER A 227 3.07 25.73 31.20
N PHE A 228 3.64 26.29 30.13
CA PHE A 228 3.96 25.57 28.89
C PHE A 228 5.40 25.90 28.48
N SER A 229 6.12 24.89 28.02
CA SER A 229 7.36 25.05 27.25
C SER A 229 7.28 24.19 26.00
N TRP A 230 8.20 24.41 25.06
CA TRP A 230 8.44 23.44 24.00
C TRP A 230 8.84 22.07 24.57
N ASP A 231 8.59 21.03 23.78
CA ASP A 231 9.09 19.69 23.98
C ASP A 231 10.23 19.45 22.98
N ASP A 232 11.45 19.88 23.33
CA ASP A 232 12.62 19.89 22.44
C ASP A 232 13.01 18.49 21.94
N ASP A 233 12.60 17.45 22.67
CA ASP A 233 12.75 16.03 22.36
C ASP A 233 11.72 15.52 21.33
N SER A 234 10.77 16.37 20.92
CA SER A 234 9.71 16.02 19.99
C SER A 234 10.17 16.11 18.54
N LEU A 235 10.14 14.98 17.84
CA LEU A 235 10.33 14.89 16.39
C LEU A 235 9.46 15.90 15.60
N LEU A 236 8.27 16.22 16.11
CA LEU A 236 7.34 17.17 15.47
C LEU A 236 7.79 18.63 15.59
N LEU A 237 8.58 18.98 16.61
CA LEU A 237 9.25 20.28 16.65
C LEU A 237 10.48 20.27 15.74
N GLN A 238 11.29 19.23 15.90
CA GLN A 238 12.57 19.02 15.21
C GLN A 238 12.45 18.96 13.67
N LEU A 239 11.28 18.58 13.14
CA LEU A 239 11.04 18.56 11.69
C LEU A 239 10.94 19.95 11.05
N LYS A 240 10.81 21.02 11.86
CA LYS A 240 10.74 22.39 11.34
C LYS A 240 12.00 22.78 10.57
N ASP A 241 13.16 22.36 11.04
CA ASP A 241 14.49 22.71 10.50
C ASP A 241 14.75 22.18 9.06
N GLY A 242 13.87 21.32 8.53
CA GLY A 242 13.90 20.91 7.12
C GLY A 242 12.98 21.70 6.19
N LEU A 243 12.00 22.42 6.74
CA LEU A 243 11.06 23.25 5.98
C LEU A 243 11.74 24.57 5.53
N PRO A 244 11.15 25.34 4.60
CA PRO A 244 11.64 26.68 4.28
C PRO A 244 11.63 27.61 5.51
N GLU A 245 12.62 28.50 5.63
CA GLU A 245 12.75 29.40 6.80
C GLU A 245 11.57 30.36 6.92
N GLU A 246 11.03 30.76 5.76
CA GLU A 246 9.85 31.58 5.58
C GLU A 246 8.52 30.85 5.82
N MET A 247 8.50 29.53 6.03
CA MET A 247 7.24 28.79 6.15
C MET A 247 6.59 28.96 7.53
N GLU A 248 5.31 29.37 7.59
CA GLU A 248 4.58 29.32 8.86
C GLU A 248 4.21 27.86 9.19
N VAL A 249 4.53 27.43 10.41
CA VAL A 249 4.22 26.08 10.92
C VAL A 249 3.24 26.19 12.08
N LEU A 250 2.08 25.55 11.95
CA LEU A 250 1.14 25.33 13.05
C LEU A 250 1.12 23.86 13.46
N TYR A 251 0.80 23.61 14.73
CA TYR A 251 0.69 22.28 15.31
C TYR A 251 -0.72 22.02 15.80
N VAL A 252 -1.32 20.88 15.42
CA VAL A 252 -2.62 20.41 15.92
C VAL A 252 -2.41 19.08 16.64
N GLY A 253 -2.81 19.00 17.91
CA GLY A 253 -2.51 17.84 18.75
C GLY A 253 -3.24 17.85 20.09
N SER A 254 -3.35 16.71 20.77
CA SER A 254 -3.81 16.69 22.17
C SER A 254 -2.69 17.12 23.14
N LEU A 255 -3.04 17.47 24.38
CA LEU A 255 -2.07 17.72 25.45
C LEU A 255 -1.80 16.44 26.25
N LYS A 256 -0.61 16.34 26.84
CA LYS A 256 -0.21 15.24 27.75
C LYS A 256 -0.82 15.36 29.16
N VAL A 257 -1.84 16.21 29.33
CA VAL A 257 -2.53 16.56 30.58
C VAL A 257 -4.00 16.80 30.31
N ASP A 258 -4.86 16.51 31.28
CA ASP A 258 -6.27 16.88 31.23
C ASP A 258 -6.45 18.38 31.58
N VAL A 259 -7.42 19.04 30.95
CA VAL A 259 -7.68 20.48 31.08
C VAL A 259 -9.18 20.68 31.23
N ASP A 260 -9.59 21.27 32.36
CA ASP A 260 -11.00 21.52 32.68
C ASP A 260 -11.67 22.35 31.56
N PRO A 261 -12.87 21.97 31.08
CA PRO A 261 -13.62 22.72 30.07
C PRO A 261 -13.70 24.24 30.31
N VAL A 262 -13.70 24.73 31.56
CA VAL A 262 -13.74 26.18 31.83
C VAL A 262 -12.43 26.91 31.53
N GLU A 263 -11.32 26.18 31.37
CA GLU A 263 -9.98 26.70 31.06
C GLU A 263 -9.56 26.46 29.60
N GLN A 264 -10.31 25.66 28.83
CA GLN A 264 -9.91 25.20 27.49
C GLN A 264 -9.76 26.34 26.48
N ASP A 265 -10.60 27.38 26.54
CA ASP A 265 -10.50 28.55 25.65
C ASP A 265 -9.24 29.39 25.95
N ASP A 266 -8.99 29.71 27.24
CA ASP A 266 -7.79 30.45 27.68
C ASP A 266 -6.50 29.69 27.34
N VAL A 267 -6.49 28.36 27.51
CA VAL A 267 -5.37 27.49 27.12
C VAL A 267 -5.19 27.45 25.60
N SER A 268 -6.28 27.42 24.82
CA SER A 268 -6.21 27.43 23.36
C SER A 268 -5.61 28.73 22.82
N GLN A 269 -6.09 29.87 23.31
CA GLN A 269 -5.58 31.18 22.90
C GLN A 269 -4.09 31.33 23.27
N LEU A 270 -3.71 30.94 24.49
CA LEU A 270 -2.31 30.99 24.95
C LEU A 270 -1.37 30.09 24.13
N LEU A 271 -1.82 28.90 23.73
CA LEU A 271 -1.06 27.97 22.89
C LEU A 271 -0.95 28.44 21.43
N LEU A 272 -2.01 29.03 20.88
CA LEU A 272 -1.99 29.58 19.53
C LEU A 272 -1.06 30.80 19.44
N ASP A 273 -1.19 31.76 20.36
CA ASP A 273 -0.44 33.01 20.35
C ASP A 273 1.07 32.82 20.60
N LYS A 274 1.45 31.88 21.48
CA LYS A 274 2.85 31.69 21.90
C LYS A 274 3.57 30.50 21.28
N PHE A 275 2.83 29.47 20.87
CA PHE A 275 3.39 28.20 20.39
C PHE A 275 2.83 27.78 19.03
N LYS A 276 1.95 28.58 18.39
CA LYS A 276 1.25 28.21 17.13
C LYS A 276 0.57 26.83 17.23
N CYS A 277 0.13 26.48 18.43
CA CYS A 277 -0.41 25.17 18.79
C CYS A 277 -1.93 25.26 19.01
N VAL A 278 -2.68 24.37 18.36
CA VAL A 278 -4.14 24.23 18.50
C VAL A 278 -4.44 22.94 19.27
N PRO A 279 -4.95 23.02 20.52
CA PRO A 279 -5.22 21.83 21.32
C PRO A 279 -6.50 21.08 20.90
N ALA A 280 -6.34 19.81 20.57
CA ALA A 280 -7.42 18.85 20.45
C ALA A 280 -7.72 18.23 21.83
N PHE A 281 -8.58 18.90 22.61
CA PHE A 281 -9.11 18.33 23.85
C PHE A 281 -10.01 17.13 23.52
N LEU A 282 -9.68 15.95 24.07
CA LEU A 282 -10.43 14.72 23.90
C LEU A 282 -11.12 14.40 25.24
N PRO A 283 -12.46 14.22 25.28
CA PRO A 283 -13.16 13.75 26.48
C PRO A 283 -12.53 12.47 27.03
N SER A 284 -12.45 12.34 28.36
CA SER A 284 -11.65 11.29 29.03
C SER A 284 -12.08 9.86 28.66
N ASP A 285 -13.37 9.63 28.40
CA ASP A 285 -13.90 8.35 27.92
C ASP A 285 -13.49 8.05 26.47
N ILE A 286 -13.56 9.06 25.58
CA ILE A 286 -13.09 8.98 24.20
C ILE A 286 -11.59 8.75 24.19
N LEU A 287 -10.79 9.56 24.92
CA LEU A 287 -9.35 9.44 25.04
C LEU A 287 -8.93 8.04 25.49
N THR A 288 -9.60 7.49 26.51
CA THR A 288 -9.33 6.13 27.01
C THR A 288 -9.58 5.08 25.92
N LYS A 289 -10.76 5.10 25.28
CA LYS A 289 -11.12 4.13 24.24
C LYS A 289 -10.33 4.28 22.93
N PHE A 290 -9.97 5.51 22.56
CA PHE A 290 -9.16 5.85 21.40
C PHE A 290 -7.70 5.46 21.60
N TYR A 291 -7.06 5.99 22.64
CA TYR A 291 -5.61 5.89 22.81
C TYR A 291 -5.20 4.58 23.47
N HIS A 292 -5.75 4.28 24.66
CA HIS A 292 -5.40 3.05 25.37
C HIS A 292 -6.09 1.82 24.77
N GLY A 293 -7.34 1.97 24.31
CA GLY A 293 -8.05 0.96 23.53
C GLY A 293 -7.52 0.82 22.11
N PHE A 294 -8.17 1.45 21.13
CA PHE A 294 -7.95 1.17 19.71
C PHE A 294 -6.49 1.33 19.26
N CYS A 295 -5.82 2.42 19.65
CA CYS A 295 -4.43 2.65 19.27
C CYS A 295 -3.45 1.69 19.94
N LYS A 296 -3.55 1.46 21.27
CA LYS A 296 -2.55 0.68 22.03
C LYS A 296 -2.86 -0.80 22.26
N GLN A 297 -4.12 -1.22 22.25
CA GLN A 297 -4.51 -2.63 22.35
C GLN A 297 -4.76 -3.29 20.99
N HIS A 298 -5.17 -2.55 19.95
CA HIS A 298 -5.43 -3.14 18.62
C HIS A 298 -4.41 -2.75 17.54
N LEU A 299 -4.27 -1.46 17.18
CA LEU A 299 -3.39 -1.04 16.08
C LEU A 299 -1.91 -1.33 16.37
N TRP A 300 -1.43 -0.93 17.56
CA TRP A 300 -0.02 -1.08 17.92
C TRP A 300 0.43 -2.56 17.93
N PRO A 301 -0.28 -3.51 18.56
CA PRO A 301 0.13 -4.92 18.51
C PRO A 301 0.03 -5.52 17.11
N LEU A 302 -1.04 -5.23 16.36
CA LEU A 302 -1.22 -5.72 14.99
C LEU A 302 -0.08 -5.28 14.06
N PHE A 303 0.31 -4.00 14.12
CA PHE A 303 1.36 -3.45 13.26
C PHE A 303 2.75 -4.00 13.64
N HIS A 304 2.91 -4.49 14.87
CA HIS A 304 4.10 -5.20 15.36
C HIS A 304 3.94 -6.74 15.33
N TYR A 305 3.04 -7.25 14.48
CA TYR A 305 2.85 -8.68 14.17
C TYR A 305 2.31 -9.55 15.32
N MET A 306 1.78 -8.97 16.40
CA MET A 306 1.02 -9.70 17.41
C MET A 306 -0.45 -9.81 16.98
N LEU A 307 -0.95 -11.03 16.79
CA LEU A 307 -2.36 -11.28 16.52
C LEU A 307 -3.16 -11.48 17.82
N PRO A 308 -4.44 -11.07 17.87
CA PRO A 308 -5.29 -11.21 19.06
C PRO A 308 -5.80 -12.64 19.25
N PHE A 309 -4.92 -13.54 19.71
CA PHE A 309 -5.24 -14.96 19.92
C PHE A 309 -6.16 -15.23 21.13
N SER A 310 -6.34 -14.27 22.03
CA SER A 310 -7.07 -14.48 23.30
C SER A 310 -7.66 -13.19 23.86
N ALA A 311 -8.43 -13.29 24.95
CA ALA A 311 -8.96 -12.12 25.64
C ALA A 311 -7.90 -11.32 26.42
N SER A 312 -6.77 -11.94 26.79
CA SER A 312 -5.64 -11.26 27.45
C SER A 312 -4.68 -10.63 26.43
N HIS A 313 -4.25 -11.40 25.42
CA HIS A 313 -3.25 -10.96 24.44
C HIS A 313 -3.93 -10.30 23.22
N GLY A 314 -3.69 -8.99 23.02
CA GLY A 314 -4.18 -8.20 21.88
C GLY A 314 -5.69 -7.88 21.84
N GLY A 315 -6.52 -8.67 22.54
CA GLY A 315 -7.95 -8.44 22.73
C GLY A 315 -8.81 -8.69 21.48
N ARG A 316 -10.06 -9.16 21.68
CA ARG A 316 -11.03 -9.24 20.59
C ARG A 316 -11.42 -7.84 20.12
N PHE A 317 -11.64 -7.66 18.82
CA PHE A 317 -12.06 -6.37 18.25
C PHE A 317 -13.35 -5.86 18.91
N ASP A 318 -13.26 -4.73 19.62
CA ASP A 318 -14.41 -4.00 20.13
C ASP A 318 -14.75 -2.83 19.18
N ARG A 319 -15.99 -2.86 18.68
CA ARG A 319 -16.56 -1.83 17.81
C ARG A 319 -16.62 -0.46 18.49
N SER A 320 -16.80 -0.40 19.80
CA SER A 320 -16.85 0.85 20.58
C SER A 320 -15.51 1.57 20.62
N LEU A 321 -14.38 0.84 20.53
CA LEU A 321 -13.04 1.41 20.45
C LEU A 321 -12.79 2.03 19.07
N TRP A 322 -13.25 1.38 18.00
CA TRP A 322 -13.22 1.96 16.66
C TRP A 322 -14.09 3.23 16.58
N GLU A 323 -15.27 3.22 17.17
CA GLU A 323 -16.16 4.40 17.18
C GLU A 323 -15.57 5.56 17.98
N ALA A 324 -14.85 5.29 19.08
CA ALA A 324 -14.04 6.29 19.77
C ALA A 324 -12.84 6.79 18.93
N TYR A 325 -12.17 5.91 18.17
CA TYR A 325 -11.08 6.30 17.26
C TYR A 325 -11.57 7.22 16.12
N VAL A 326 -12.73 6.90 15.54
CA VAL A 326 -13.43 7.72 14.55
C VAL A 326 -13.89 9.06 15.16
N ALA A 327 -14.41 9.06 16.40
CA ALA A 327 -14.81 10.27 17.11
C ALA A 327 -13.62 11.17 17.45
N ALA A 328 -12.51 10.62 17.92
CA ALA A 328 -11.27 11.36 18.17
C ALA A 328 -10.73 11.99 16.89
N ASN A 329 -10.62 11.22 15.80
CA ASN A 329 -10.20 11.72 14.49
C ASN A 329 -11.13 12.83 13.95
N LYS A 330 -12.44 12.77 14.23
CA LYS A 330 -13.39 13.85 13.94
C LYS A 330 -13.07 15.12 14.74
N ILE A 331 -12.74 15.02 16.03
CA ILE A 331 -12.32 16.17 16.86
C ILE A 331 -11.03 16.80 16.30
N PHE A 332 -10.01 15.99 15.96
CA PHE A 332 -8.81 16.49 15.28
C PHE A 332 -9.15 17.21 13.97
N SER A 333 -10.08 16.68 13.17
CA SER A 333 -10.51 17.34 11.93
C SER A 333 -11.14 18.71 12.15
N GLN A 334 -11.91 18.89 13.24
CA GLN A 334 -12.51 20.17 13.60
C GLN A 334 -11.42 21.20 13.95
N ARG A 335 -10.41 20.83 14.74
CA ARG A 335 -9.29 21.71 15.10
C ARG A 335 -8.39 22.10 13.93
N VAL A 336 -8.26 21.25 12.90
CA VAL A 336 -7.63 21.64 11.63
C VAL A 336 -8.52 22.62 10.86
N ILE A 337 -9.82 22.32 10.72
CA ILE A 337 -10.80 23.16 10.00
C ILE A 337 -10.94 24.56 10.61
N GLU A 338 -10.69 24.73 11.91
CA GLU A 338 -10.73 26.00 12.62
C GLU A 338 -9.62 27.00 12.23
N VAL A 339 -8.48 26.53 11.70
CA VAL A 339 -7.32 27.40 11.38
C VAL A 339 -6.88 27.36 9.92
N ILE A 340 -7.38 26.40 9.12
CA ILE A 340 -6.89 26.12 7.77
C ILE A 340 -7.42 27.09 6.70
N ASN A 341 -6.53 27.49 5.80
CA ASN A 341 -6.86 28.03 4.49
C ASN A 341 -6.70 26.90 3.45
N PRO A 342 -7.81 26.34 2.90
CA PRO A 342 -7.77 25.10 2.15
C PRO A 342 -7.15 25.21 0.75
N GLU A 343 -7.01 26.42 0.21
CA GLU A 343 -6.35 26.66 -1.07
C GLU A 343 -4.83 26.82 -0.85
N ASP A 344 -4.41 27.58 0.17
CA ASP A 344 -3.00 27.97 0.38
C ASP A 344 -2.20 27.03 1.32
N ASP A 345 -2.84 26.32 2.26
CA ASP A 345 -2.13 25.50 3.25
C ASP A 345 -1.78 24.08 2.76
N TYR A 346 -0.68 23.55 3.31
CA TYR A 346 -0.40 22.12 3.38
C TYR A 346 -0.86 21.54 4.73
N VAL A 347 -1.32 20.29 4.74
CA VAL A 347 -1.54 19.50 5.98
C VAL A 347 -0.65 18.26 5.96
N TRP A 348 0.10 18.03 7.04
CA TRP A 348 0.92 16.83 7.21
C TRP A 348 0.49 16.08 8.47
N ILE A 349 -0.06 14.88 8.28
CA ILE A 349 -0.65 14.03 9.32
C ILE A 349 0.35 12.95 9.73
N HIS A 350 0.51 12.72 11.04
CA HIS A 350 1.47 11.77 11.59
C HIS A 350 0.81 10.59 12.33
N ASP A 351 1.24 9.39 11.92
CA ASP A 351 1.18 8.11 12.63
C ASP A 351 -0.20 7.42 12.76
N TYR A 352 -0.19 6.15 13.22
CA TYR A 352 -1.35 5.25 13.27
C TYR A 352 -2.55 5.78 14.06
N HIS A 353 -2.34 6.78 14.92
CA HIS A 353 -3.39 7.49 15.66
C HIS A 353 -4.39 8.22 14.74
N LEU A 354 -3.96 8.68 13.55
CA LEU A 354 -4.71 9.60 12.71
C LEU A 354 -4.97 9.10 11.27
N MET A 355 -4.99 7.78 11.06
CA MET A 355 -5.10 7.19 9.70
C MET A 355 -6.43 7.49 8.99
N VAL A 356 -7.48 7.87 9.74
CA VAL A 356 -8.81 8.21 9.19
C VAL A 356 -9.09 9.70 9.10
N LEU A 357 -8.22 10.55 9.65
CA LEU A 357 -8.26 12.01 9.51
C LEU A 357 -8.28 12.49 8.05
N PRO A 358 -7.53 11.89 7.09
CA PRO A 358 -7.55 12.33 5.69
C PRO A 358 -8.96 12.39 5.10
N THR A 359 -9.81 11.36 5.32
CA THR A 359 -11.20 11.36 4.84
C THR A 359 -12.01 12.53 5.41
N PHE A 360 -11.85 12.86 6.69
CA PHE A 360 -12.61 13.96 7.31
C PHE A 360 -12.26 15.31 6.69
N LEU A 361 -10.96 15.57 6.49
CA LEU A 361 -10.49 16.81 5.87
C LEU A 361 -10.85 16.87 4.38
N ARG A 362 -10.62 15.78 3.63
CA ARG A 362 -10.90 15.71 2.20
C ARG A 362 -12.39 15.80 1.87
N ARG A 363 -13.27 15.33 2.77
CA ARG A 363 -14.73 15.55 2.70
C ARG A 363 -15.16 17.01 2.87
N ARG A 364 -14.33 17.85 3.51
CA ARG A 364 -14.59 19.29 3.64
C ARG A 364 -13.95 20.10 2.51
N PHE A 365 -12.81 19.62 2.00
CA PHE A 365 -11.95 20.31 1.04
C PHE A 365 -11.33 19.30 0.03
N ASN A 366 -11.98 19.07 -1.12
CA ASN A 366 -11.57 18.05 -2.10
C ASN A 366 -10.13 18.25 -2.64
N ARG A 367 -9.66 19.49 -2.70
CA ARG A 367 -8.37 19.92 -3.27
C ARG A 367 -7.23 20.10 -2.26
N LEU A 368 -7.51 19.93 -0.96
CA LEU A 368 -6.51 20.16 0.09
C LEU A 368 -5.24 19.34 -0.14
N ARG A 369 -4.08 20.01 -0.05
CA ARG A 369 -2.73 19.45 -0.22
C ARG A 369 -2.32 18.67 1.03
N MET A 370 -2.21 17.34 0.94
CA MET A 370 -2.17 16.49 2.14
C MET A 370 -1.12 15.38 2.13
N GLY A 371 -0.19 15.44 3.08
CA GLY A 371 0.76 14.36 3.39
C GLY A 371 0.32 13.53 4.60
N PHE A 372 0.62 12.24 4.59
CA PHE A 372 0.56 11.35 5.75
C PHE A 372 1.91 10.65 5.94
N PHE A 373 2.38 10.43 7.18
CA PHE A 373 3.57 9.64 7.46
C PHE A 373 3.33 8.63 8.59
N LEU A 374 3.64 7.34 8.35
CA LEU A 374 3.56 6.29 9.37
C LEU A 374 4.91 6.06 10.04
N HIS A 375 4.96 6.19 11.37
CA HIS A 375 6.18 5.98 12.16
C HIS A 375 6.28 4.56 12.73
N SER A 376 5.13 3.90 12.94
CA SER A 376 5.03 2.43 13.14
C SER A 376 5.48 1.64 11.89
N PRO A 377 5.84 0.35 12.01
CA PRO A 377 5.84 -0.56 10.86
C PRO A 377 4.44 -0.62 10.22
N PHE A 378 4.38 -0.98 8.94
CA PHE A 378 3.14 -1.45 8.31
C PHE A 378 3.23 -2.98 8.12
N PRO A 379 2.26 -3.76 8.62
CA PRO A 379 2.35 -5.22 8.61
C PRO A 379 1.97 -5.83 7.25
N SER A 380 2.39 -7.08 7.00
CA SER A 380 2.07 -7.81 5.77
C SER A 380 0.56 -7.99 5.58
N SER A 381 0.12 -8.21 4.32
CA SER A 381 -1.30 -8.37 3.99
C SER A 381 -1.99 -9.50 4.77
N GLU A 382 -1.26 -10.57 5.12
CA GLU A 382 -1.78 -11.68 5.92
C GLU A 382 -2.10 -11.29 7.36
N ILE A 383 -1.34 -10.36 7.94
CA ILE A 383 -1.60 -9.81 9.27
C ILE A 383 -2.64 -8.70 9.16
N TYR A 384 -2.46 -7.75 8.24
CA TYR A 384 -3.35 -6.60 8.07
C TYR A 384 -4.80 -7.01 7.75
N ARG A 385 -5.02 -8.09 6.99
CA ARG A 385 -6.37 -8.57 6.68
C ARG A 385 -7.19 -9.06 7.89
N THR A 386 -6.54 -9.33 9.03
CA THR A 386 -7.22 -9.73 10.28
C THR A 386 -7.97 -8.57 10.95
N LEU A 387 -7.62 -7.32 10.64
CA LEU A 387 -8.30 -6.12 11.15
C LEU A 387 -9.71 -5.99 10.52
N PRO A 388 -10.80 -5.92 11.29
CA PRO A 388 -12.15 -5.84 10.70
C PRO A 388 -12.42 -4.55 9.92
N VAL A 389 -11.85 -3.42 10.35
CA VAL A 389 -12.00 -2.08 9.75
C VAL A 389 -10.86 -1.70 8.79
N ARG A 390 -10.21 -2.73 8.23
CA ARG A 390 -9.04 -2.63 7.35
C ARG A 390 -9.28 -1.80 6.10
N GLU A 391 -10.48 -1.87 5.51
CA GLU A 391 -10.80 -1.18 4.27
C GLU A 391 -11.08 0.30 4.50
N GLU A 392 -11.77 0.65 5.59
CA GLU A 392 -12.03 2.04 5.98
C GLU A 392 -10.73 2.80 6.21
N ILE A 393 -9.77 2.18 6.90
CA ILE A 393 -8.44 2.75 7.14
C ILE A 393 -7.65 2.92 5.83
N MET A 394 -7.67 1.93 4.92
CA MET A 394 -6.97 2.06 3.64
C MET A 394 -7.59 3.10 2.71
N LYS A 395 -8.93 3.08 2.55
CA LYS A 395 -9.67 4.07 1.77
C LYS A 395 -9.48 5.47 2.34
N ALA A 396 -9.32 5.59 3.66
CA ALA A 396 -8.97 6.86 4.27
C ALA A 396 -7.53 7.31 3.99
N LEU A 397 -6.51 6.45 4.16
CA LEU A 397 -5.14 6.81 3.79
C LEU A 397 -5.03 7.28 2.32
N LEU A 398 -5.77 6.65 1.40
CA LEU A 398 -5.84 7.02 -0.01
C LEU A 398 -6.59 8.35 -0.30
N ASN A 399 -7.14 9.03 0.70
CA ASN A 399 -7.57 10.43 0.61
C ASN A 399 -6.43 11.45 0.88
N SER A 400 -5.22 10.97 1.18
CA SER A 400 -3.97 11.75 1.14
C SER A 400 -3.44 11.86 -0.30
N ASP A 401 -2.35 12.63 -0.49
CA ASP A 401 -1.64 12.78 -1.78
C ASP A 401 -0.23 12.19 -1.72
N LEU A 402 0.46 12.30 -0.58
CA LEU A 402 1.74 11.62 -0.32
C LEU A 402 1.65 10.78 0.95
N ILE A 403 1.99 9.49 0.88
CA ILE A 403 2.04 8.57 2.03
C ILE A 403 3.50 8.15 2.27
N GLY A 404 4.02 8.45 3.47
CA GLY A 404 5.39 8.17 3.87
C GLY A 404 5.55 6.97 4.80
N PHE A 405 6.60 6.18 4.58
CA PHE A 405 7.02 5.04 5.39
C PHE A 405 8.53 5.06 5.65
N HIS A 406 8.98 4.48 6.77
CA HIS A 406 10.41 4.42 7.09
C HIS A 406 11.25 3.45 6.24
N THR A 407 10.66 2.36 5.73
CA THR A 407 11.40 1.32 4.97
C THR A 407 10.65 0.90 3.71
N TYR A 408 11.39 0.31 2.76
CA TYR A 408 10.79 -0.27 1.55
C TYR A 408 9.80 -1.38 1.87
N ASP A 409 10.06 -2.21 2.90
CA ASP A 409 9.16 -3.30 3.27
C ASP A 409 7.82 -2.83 3.81
N TYR A 410 7.77 -1.75 4.60
CA TYR A 410 6.50 -1.20 5.09
C TYR A 410 5.68 -0.63 3.92
N ALA A 411 6.32 0.10 3.01
CA ALA A 411 5.67 0.59 1.79
C ALA A 411 5.20 -0.56 0.87
N ARG A 412 6.03 -1.58 0.66
CA ARG A 412 5.71 -2.80 -0.11
C ARG A 412 4.54 -3.56 0.49
N HIS A 413 4.43 -3.62 1.82
CA HIS A 413 3.29 -4.23 2.50
C HIS A 413 2.01 -3.41 2.35
N PHE A 414 2.07 -2.08 2.44
CA PHE A 414 0.93 -1.21 2.12
C PHE A 414 0.47 -1.38 0.66
N LEU A 415 1.40 -1.39 -0.30
CA LEU A 415 1.13 -1.62 -1.72
C LEU A 415 0.51 -3.00 -1.99
N SER A 416 1.02 -4.05 -1.33
CA SER A 416 0.43 -5.39 -1.39
C SER A 416 -1.01 -5.43 -0.88
N CYS A 417 -1.33 -4.65 0.16
CA CYS A 417 -2.71 -4.49 0.62
C CYS A 417 -3.56 -3.69 -0.39
N CYS A 418 -3.01 -2.65 -1.03
CA CYS A 418 -3.72 -1.87 -2.06
C CYS A 418 -4.14 -2.75 -3.24
N SER A 419 -3.23 -3.60 -3.73
CA SER A 419 -3.55 -4.59 -4.77
C SER A 419 -4.55 -5.64 -4.27
N ARG A 420 -4.18 -6.46 -3.27
CA ARG A 420 -4.99 -7.62 -2.85
C ARG A 420 -6.36 -7.25 -2.28
N MET A 421 -6.48 -6.11 -1.60
CA MET A 421 -7.74 -5.73 -0.97
C MET A 421 -8.58 -4.83 -1.87
N LEU A 422 -7.99 -3.80 -2.49
CA LEU A 422 -8.73 -2.78 -3.24
C LEU A 422 -8.62 -2.91 -4.77
N GLY A 423 -7.84 -3.86 -5.29
CA GLY A 423 -7.63 -4.05 -6.74
C GLY A 423 -6.75 -2.98 -7.39
N LEU A 424 -5.95 -2.26 -6.59
CA LEU A 424 -5.19 -1.10 -7.06
C LEU A 424 -3.77 -1.50 -7.47
N GLU A 425 -3.46 -1.36 -8.75
CA GLU A 425 -2.08 -1.40 -9.26
C GLU A 425 -1.30 -0.14 -8.82
N TYR A 426 0.01 -0.28 -8.70
CA TYR A 426 0.94 0.83 -8.46
C TYR A 426 1.99 0.89 -9.58
N GLN A 427 2.41 2.10 -9.93
CA GLN A 427 3.44 2.33 -10.95
C GLN A 427 4.74 2.76 -10.27
N SER A 428 5.85 2.13 -10.65
CA SER A 428 7.20 2.58 -10.32
C SER A 428 7.86 3.14 -11.57
N LYS A 429 8.06 4.47 -11.63
CA LYS A 429 8.59 5.18 -12.80
C LYS A 429 9.69 6.15 -12.36
N ARG A 430 10.92 5.94 -12.86
CA ARG A 430 12.11 6.77 -12.57
C ARG A 430 12.40 7.01 -11.07
N GLY A 431 12.09 6.04 -10.22
CA GLY A 431 12.29 6.12 -8.77
C GLY A 431 11.11 6.73 -7.98
N TYR A 432 10.09 7.27 -8.66
CA TYR A 432 8.81 7.61 -8.04
C TYR A 432 7.90 6.37 -8.02
N ILE A 433 7.25 6.12 -6.87
CA ILE A 433 6.22 5.11 -6.71
C ILE A 433 4.89 5.82 -6.49
N GLY A 434 3.85 5.45 -7.24
CA GLY A 434 2.50 6.00 -7.08
C GLY A 434 1.40 4.97 -7.26
N VAL A 435 0.36 5.08 -6.43
CA VAL A 435 -0.90 4.31 -6.57
C VAL A 435 -1.91 5.17 -7.32
N GLU A 436 -2.53 4.63 -8.37
CA GLU A 436 -3.61 5.32 -9.06
C GLU A 436 -4.94 5.07 -8.35
N TYR A 437 -5.70 6.14 -8.06
CA TYR A 437 -6.94 6.05 -7.31
C TYR A 437 -7.91 7.14 -7.78
N TYR A 438 -8.89 6.74 -8.60
CA TYR A 438 -9.93 7.61 -9.16
C TYR A 438 -9.39 8.90 -9.83
N GLY A 439 -8.37 8.75 -10.69
CA GLY A 439 -7.77 9.87 -11.42
C GLY A 439 -6.83 10.77 -10.60
N ARG A 440 -6.57 10.43 -9.33
CA ARG A 440 -5.44 10.95 -8.55
C ARG A 440 -4.31 9.92 -8.50
N THR A 441 -3.08 10.41 -8.38
CA THR A 441 -1.90 9.57 -8.15
C THR A 441 -1.40 9.83 -6.74
N ILE A 442 -1.60 8.89 -5.81
CA ILE A 442 -1.06 8.99 -4.45
C ILE A 442 0.40 8.56 -4.49
N GLY A 443 1.32 9.48 -4.21
CA GLY A 443 2.74 9.19 -4.11
C GLY A 443 3.08 8.38 -2.86
N ILE A 444 4.06 7.48 -2.98
CA ILE A 444 4.57 6.68 -1.87
C ILE A 444 6.03 7.05 -1.62
N LYS A 445 6.29 7.70 -0.47
CA LYS A 445 7.64 8.08 -0.03
C LYS A 445 8.21 6.99 0.90
N ILE A 446 9.42 6.55 0.62
CA ILE A 446 10.19 5.68 1.52
C ILE A 446 11.38 6.50 2.03
N MET A 447 11.45 6.72 3.34
CA MET A 447 12.56 7.44 3.96
C MET A 447 12.64 7.18 5.47
N PRO A 448 13.76 6.65 6.00
CA PRO A 448 13.99 6.62 7.43
C PRO A 448 14.07 8.04 7.98
N VAL A 449 13.58 8.26 9.20
CA VAL A 449 13.77 9.56 9.89
C VAL A 449 15.10 9.58 10.61
N GLY A 450 15.75 10.74 10.60
CA GLY A 450 17.00 10.99 11.31
C GLY A 450 16.81 11.46 12.75
N ILE A 451 17.91 11.91 13.34
CA ILE A 451 17.97 12.61 14.65
C ILE A 451 18.26 14.09 14.44
N HIS A 452 18.03 14.92 15.48
CA HIS A 452 18.34 16.34 15.43
C HIS A 452 19.78 16.64 15.87
N MET A 453 20.66 16.88 14.90
CA MET A 453 22.10 17.12 15.15
C MET A 453 22.37 18.34 16.05
N GLY A 454 21.59 19.42 15.94
CA GLY A 454 21.73 20.65 16.75
C GLY A 454 21.48 20.43 18.25
N GLN A 455 20.30 19.91 18.62
CA GLN A 455 19.95 19.51 20.00
C GLN A 455 21.01 18.58 20.62
N ILE A 456 21.51 17.61 19.86
CA ILE A 456 22.53 16.68 20.36
C ILE A 456 23.87 17.40 20.59
N LYS A 457 24.30 18.28 19.67
CA LYS A 457 25.48 19.14 19.89
C LYS A 457 25.34 20.01 21.14
N SER A 458 24.18 20.60 21.41
CA SER A 458 23.98 21.47 22.59
C SER A 458 23.90 20.73 23.92
N VAL A 459 23.45 19.46 23.93
CA VAL A 459 23.56 18.58 25.11
C VAL A 459 25.00 18.13 25.33
N LEU A 460 25.74 17.85 24.26
CA LEU A 460 27.13 17.38 24.35
C LEU A 460 28.10 18.42 24.93
N SER A 461 27.75 19.72 24.92
CA SER A 461 28.53 20.81 25.52
C SER A 461 28.14 21.19 26.97
N LEU A 462 27.17 20.51 27.59
CA LEU A 462 26.76 20.80 28.97
C LEU A 462 27.78 20.30 30.01
N ALA A 463 28.12 21.14 30.99
CA ALA A 463 29.03 20.78 32.10
C ALA A 463 28.48 19.62 32.95
N ASP A 464 27.17 19.60 33.21
CA ASP A 464 26.45 18.54 33.93
C ASP A 464 26.70 17.15 33.31
N LYS A 465 26.86 17.09 31.97
CA LYS A 465 27.13 15.85 31.24
C LYS A 465 28.55 15.36 31.54
N GLU A 466 29.56 16.23 31.55
CA GLU A 466 30.93 15.84 31.89
C GLU A 466 31.06 15.40 33.35
N TRP A 467 30.37 16.09 34.27
CA TRP A 467 30.29 15.66 35.67
C TRP A 467 29.68 14.25 35.80
N ARG A 468 28.54 14.00 35.15
CA ARG A 468 27.90 12.67 35.14
C ARG A 468 28.74 11.62 34.42
N VAL A 469 29.49 11.97 33.37
CA VAL A 469 30.45 11.07 32.71
C VAL A 469 31.60 10.69 33.64
N ALA A 470 32.12 11.61 34.45
CA ALA A 470 33.17 11.33 35.43
C ALA A 470 32.66 10.37 36.53
N GLU A 471 31.47 10.63 37.08
CA GLU A 471 30.82 9.76 38.07
C GLU A 471 30.58 8.34 37.51
N LEU A 472 30.04 8.23 36.28
CA LEU A 472 29.79 6.95 35.64
C LEU A 472 31.09 6.20 35.29
N LYS A 473 32.17 6.90 34.89
CA LYS A 473 33.50 6.30 34.69
C LYS A 473 34.04 5.70 36.00
N GLN A 474 33.81 6.35 37.14
CA GLN A 474 34.20 5.84 38.45
C GLN A 474 33.32 4.65 38.88
N GLN A 475 32.00 4.72 38.70
CA GLN A 475 31.07 3.63 39.01
C GLN A 475 31.40 2.33 38.24
N PHE A 476 31.80 2.48 36.98
CA PHE A 476 32.13 1.38 36.08
C PHE A 476 33.64 1.20 35.83
N GLU A 477 34.49 1.64 36.77
CA GLU A 477 35.93 1.45 36.67
C GLU A 477 36.30 -0.04 36.51
N GLY A 478 37.22 -0.33 35.58
CA GLY A 478 37.64 -1.69 35.23
C GLY A 478 36.60 -2.53 34.46
N LYS A 479 35.40 -2.00 34.19
CA LYS A 479 34.27 -2.74 33.61
C LYS A 479 33.96 -2.27 32.18
N THR A 480 33.51 -3.19 31.32
CA THR A 480 33.02 -2.92 29.98
C THR A 480 31.51 -2.79 30.00
N VAL A 481 30.99 -1.59 29.71
CA VAL A 481 29.56 -1.30 29.74
C VAL A 481 28.93 -1.56 28.36
N LEU A 482 27.95 -2.47 28.35
CA LEU A 482 26.95 -2.61 27.30
C LEU A 482 25.70 -1.83 27.74
N LEU A 483 24.99 -1.21 26.80
CA LEU A 483 23.86 -0.33 27.09
C LEU A 483 22.62 -0.68 26.27
N GLY A 484 21.49 -0.85 26.95
CA GLY A 484 20.15 -0.81 26.38
C GLY A 484 19.41 0.46 26.78
N VAL A 485 18.67 1.06 25.86
CA VAL A 485 17.75 2.17 26.14
C VAL A 485 16.47 1.93 25.35
N ASP A 486 15.43 1.52 26.05
CA ASP A 486 14.18 1.05 25.48
C ASP A 486 13.00 1.55 26.33
N ASP A 487 11.83 1.65 25.71
CA ASP A 487 10.58 1.85 26.47
C ASP A 487 10.10 0.51 27.03
N MET A 488 9.43 0.54 28.18
CA MET A 488 8.74 -0.64 28.72
C MET A 488 7.54 -1.00 27.82
N ASP A 489 7.80 -1.81 26.81
CA ASP A 489 6.88 -2.24 25.77
C ASP A 489 7.27 -3.63 25.25
N VAL A 490 6.26 -4.48 25.03
CA VAL A 490 6.39 -5.89 24.67
C VAL A 490 7.27 -6.12 23.43
N PHE A 491 7.33 -5.17 22.50
CA PHE A 491 8.07 -5.31 21.24
C PHE A 491 9.54 -4.94 21.33
N LYS A 492 10.01 -4.37 22.46
CA LYS A 492 11.41 -3.98 22.63
C LYS A 492 12.35 -5.12 23.00
N GLY A 493 11.82 -6.31 23.33
CA GLY A 493 12.62 -7.52 23.53
C GLY A 493 13.69 -7.37 24.63
N ILE A 494 13.34 -6.69 25.73
CA ILE A 494 14.28 -6.41 26.83
C ILE A 494 14.73 -7.72 27.50
N ASP A 495 13.82 -8.65 27.81
CA ASP A 495 14.22 -9.93 28.43
C ASP A 495 15.09 -10.80 27.49
N LEU A 496 14.84 -10.81 26.18
CA LEU A 496 15.73 -11.45 25.19
C LEU A 496 17.18 -10.92 25.27
N LYS A 497 17.35 -9.65 25.66
CA LYS A 497 18.66 -9.02 25.92
C LYS A 497 19.29 -9.51 27.22
N LEU A 498 18.49 -9.69 28.27
CA LEU A 498 18.93 -10.23 29.55
C LEU A 498 19.35 -11.69 29.40
N LEU A 499 18.57 -12.50 28.69
CA LEU A 499 18.90 -13.88 28.34
C LEU A 499 20.15 -13.99 27.48
N ALA A 500 20.35 -13.09 26.51
CA ALA A 500 21.59 -13.03 25.73
C ALA A 500 22.81 -12.62 26.59
N MET A 501 22.66 -11.66 27.51
CA MET A 501 23.71 -11.29 28.47
C MET A 501 24.07 -12.46 29.40
N GLU A 502 23.07 -13.17 29.92
CA GLU A 502 23.24 -14.35 30.76
C GLU A 502 23.97 -15.47 30.00
N GLN A 503 23.57 -15.74 28.76
CA GLN A 503 24.20 -16.75 27.92
C GLN A 503 25.64 -16.36 27.54
N MET A 504 25.91 -15.07 27.30
CA MET A 504 27.26 -14.56 27.08
C MET A 504 28.15 -14.77 28.31
N LEU A 505 27.66 -14.53 29.52
CA LEU A 505 28.40 -14.77 30.76
C LEU A 505 28.67 -16.26 31.03
N LYS A 506 27.78 -17.17 30.57
CA LYS A 506 27.99 -18.63 30.64
C LYS A 506 29.04 -19.10 29.64
N GLN A 507 28.92 -18.70 28.37
CA GLN A 507 29.80 -19.12 27.27
C GLN A 507 31.20 -18.48 27.36
N HIS A 508 31.28 -17.25 27.88
CA HIS A 508 32.51 -16.49 28.02
C HIS A 508 32.79 -16.09 29.47
N PRO A 509 33.19 -17.03 30.37
CA PRO A 509 33.50 -16.72 31.76
C PRO A 509 34.54 -15.61 31.96
N LYS A 510 35.39 -15.36 30.94
CA LYS A 510 36.31 -14.21 30.87
C LYS A 510 35.62 -12.86 31.12
N TRP A 511 34.32 -12.73 30.86
CA TRP A 511 33.54 -11.50 31.04
C TRP A 511 32.84 -11.39 32.40
N GLN A 512 32.78 -12.46 33.19
CA GLN A 512 32.28 -12.38 34.57
C GLN A 512 33.17 -11.44 35.40
N GLY A 513 32.57 -10.60 36.25
CA GLY A 513 33.25 -9.53 36.97
C GLY A 513 33.68 -8.32 36.10
N ARG A 514 33.54 -8.39 34.77
CA ARG A 514 34.06 -7.36 33.84
C ARG A 514 33.03 -6.76 32.89
N ALA A 515 32.09 -7.52 32.35
CA ALA A 515 31.02 -6.98 31.52
C ALA A 515 29.81 -6.60 32.38
N VAL A 516 29.18 -5.45 32.10
CA VAL A 516 27.93 -5.00 32.73
C VAL A 516 26.96 -4.55 31.65
N LEU A 517 25.72 -5.02 31.70
CA LEU A 517 24.62 -4.50 30.90
C LEU A 517 23.83 -3.49 31.73
N VAL A 518 23.93 -2.21 31.38
CA VAL A 518 23.02 -1.17 31.86
C VAL A 518 21.79 -1.17 30.96
N GLN A 519 20.60 -1.41 31.52
CA GLN A 519 19.33 -1.29 30.79
C GLN A 519 18.53 -0.13 31.37
N ILE A 520 18.36 0.92 30.57
CA ILE A 520 17.42 2.00 30.84
C ILE A 520 16.05 1.56 30.32
N ALA A 521 15.05 1.56 31.21
CA ALA A 521 13.67 1.29 30.88
C ALA A 521 12.85 2.58 31.04
N ASN A 522 12.47 3.21 29.92
CA ASN A 522 11.58 4.36 29.97
C ASN A 522 10.15 3.90 30.33
N PRO A 523 9.35 4.73 31.02
CA PRO A 523 7.96 4.41 31.34
C PRO A 523 7.12 3.98 30.13
N SER A 524 6.23 3.02 30.33
CA SER A 524 5.39 2.45 29.27
C SER A 524 4.44 3.50 28.66
N ARG A 525 4.24 3.43 27.34
CA ARG A 525 3.32 4.32 26.59
C ARG A 525 1.87 3.80 26.58
N GLY A 526 1.51 2.91 27.50
CA GLY A 526 0.25 2.16 27.52
C GLY A 526 0.03 1.42 28.84
N ARG A 527 -1.09 0.70 28.96
CA ARG A 527 -1.46 -0.10 30.14
C ARG A 527 -2.15 -1.39 29.67
N GLY A 528 -1.92 -2.48 30.39
CA GLY A 528 -2.48 -3.79 30.09
C GLY A 528 -1.64 -4.90 30.72
N LYS A 529 -2.25 -6.06 30.94
CA LYS A 529 -1.62 -7.19 31.67
C LYS A 529 -0.30 -7.64 31.04
N ASP A 530 -0.23 -7.68 29.70
CA ASP A 530 0.98 -8.07 28.96
C ASP A 530 2.22 -7.20 29.30
N LEU A 531 2.02 -5.94 29.75
CA LEU A 531 3.11 -5.06 30.22
C LEU A 531 3.47 -5.30 31.68
N GLU A 532 2.49 -5.62 32.52
CA GLU A 532 2.68 -5.93 33.96
C GLU A 532 3.41 -7.28 34.11
N ASP A 533 3.00 -8.30 33.35
CA ASP A 533 3.65 -9.61 33.30
C ASP A 533 5.10 -9.49 32.81
N ILE A 534 5.36 -8.70 31.76
CA ILE A 534 6.73 -8.49 31.23
C ILE A 534 7.60 -7.65 32.17
N GLN A 535 7.06 -6.64 32.87
CA GLN A 535 7.84 -5.91 33.87
C GLN A 535 8.26 -6.83 35.03
N ALA A 536 7.39 -7.74 35.46
CA ALA A 536 7.70 -8.76 36.46
C ALA A 536 8.75 -9.77 35.95
N GLU A 537 8.64 -10.22 34.69
CA GLU A 537 9.62 -11.12 34.05
C GLU A 537 11.02 -10.48 33.96
N ILE A 538 11.10 -9.23 33.48
CA ILE A 538 12.35 -8.45 33.42
C ILE A 538 12.98 -8.31 34.81
N GLN A 539 12.19 -7.97 35.84
CA GLN A 539 12.70 -7.85 37.21
C GLN A 539 13.19 -9.19 37.76
N ALA A 540 12.48 -10.29 37.47
CA ALA A 540 12.88 -11.64 37.86
C ALA A 540 14.18 -12.09 37.16
N SER A 541 14.32 -11.85 35.85
CA SER A 541 15.55 -12.11 35.10
C SER A 541 16.72 -11.29 35.61
N CYS A 542 16.57 -9.97 35.78
CA CYS A 542 17.61 -9.10 36.36
C CYS A 542 18.11 -9.63 37.71
N LYS A 543 17.17 -9.94 38.63
CA LYS A 543 17.49 -10.50 39.95
C LYS A 543 18.26 -11.81 39.83
N ARG A 544 17.71 -12.77 39.08
CA ARG A 544 18.25 -14.13 38.91
C ARG A 544 19.66 -14.12 38.30
N ILE A 545 19.93 -13.24 37.34
CA ILE A 545 21.26 -13.09 36.72
C ILE A 545 22.25 -12.45 37.71
N ASN A 546 21.83 -11.41 38.44
CA ASN A 546 22.66 -10.79 39.49
C ASN A 546 22.96 -11.75 40.65
N GLU A 547 22.01 -12.58 41.07
CA GLU A 547 22.23 -13.63 42.09
C GLU A 547 23.16 -14.76 41.60
N THR A 548 23.21 -15.03 40.28
CA THR A 548 24.02 -16.13 39.71
C THR A 548 25.47 -15.71 39.39
N PHE A 549 25.69 -14.49 38.91
CA PHE A 549 27.01 -14.02 38.44
C PHE A 549 27.54 -12.77 39.17
N GLY A 550 26.75 -12.16 40.04
CA GLY A 550 27.14 -10.97 40.82
C GLY A 550 28.14 -11.28 41.94
N GLN A 551 28.86 -10.25 42.36
CA GLN A 551 29.86 -10.28 43.43
C GLN A 551 29.82 -8.95 44.20
N PRO A 552 30.40 -8.83 45.42
CA PRO A 552 30.44 -7.55 46.14
C PRO A 552 31.08 -6.43 45.29
N GLY A 553 30.30 -5.41 44.94
CA GLY A 553 30.74 -4.31 44.05
C GLY A 553 30.61 -4.57 42.53
N TYR A 554 30.02 -5.71 42.13
CA TYR A 554 29.76 -6.07 40.74
C TYR A 554 28.37 -6.68 40.56
N GLU A 555 27.51 -5.94 39.86
CA GLU A 555 26.23 -6.44 39.34
C GLU A 555 26.37 -6.57 37.81
N PRO A 556 26.13 -7.75 37.21
CA PRO A 556 26.19 -7.94 35.77
C PRO A 556 25.07 -7.21 35.02
N ILE A 557 23.90 -7.00 35.66
CA ILE A 557 22.77 -6.25 35.12
C ILE A 557 22.46 -5.05 36.04
N VAL A 558 22.41 -3.85 35.46
CA VAL A 558 21.97 -2.63 36.16
C VAL A 558 20.70 -2.11 35.48
N LEU A 559 19.54 -2.36 36.10
CA LEU A 559 18.23 -1.91 35.60
C LEU A 559 17.92 -0.50 36.13
N ILE A 560 17.63 0.43 35.22
CA ILE A 560 17.23 1.80 35.54
C ILE A 560 15.76 1.97 35.12
N ASP A 561 14.86 1.58 36.03
CA ASP A 561 13.39 1.69 35.90
C ASP A 561 12.94 3.07 36.41
N ARG A 562 13.35 4.14 35.70
CA ARG A 562 12.95 5.53 35.95
C ARG A 562 13.17 6.40 34.71
N PRO A 563 12.51 7.58 34.62
CA PRO A 563 12.92 8.61 33.68
C PRO A 563 14.41 8.97 33.83
N VAL A 564 15.10 9.05 32.68
CA VAL A 564 16.49 9.48 32.54
C VAL A 564 16.51 10.77 31.72
N SER A 565 17.28 11.77 32.15
CA SER A 565 17.38 13.04 31.42
C SER A 565 18.18 12.87 30.13
N LEU A 566 17.98 13.74 29.13
CA LEU A 566 18.75 13.67 27.88
C LEU A 566 20.27 13.80 28.15
N CYS A 567 20.66 14.68 29.07
CA CYS A 567 22.02 14.84 29.57
C CYS A 567 22.58 13.52 30.16
N GLU A 568 21.83 12.86 31.05
CA GLU A 568 22.23 11.58 31.63
C GLU A 568 22.28 10.45 30.60
N ARG A 569 21.33 10.40 29.65
CA ARG A 569 21.33 9.44 28.53
C ARG A 569 22.60 9.59 27.68
N PHE A 570 23.01 10.82 27.37
CA PHE A 570 24.26 11.07 26.65
C PHE A 570 25.52 10.78 27.48
N ALA A 571 25.48 10.89 28.81
CA ALA A 571 26.56 10.42 29.66
C ALA A 571 26.71 8.87 29.60
N TYR A 572 25.60 8.12 29.63
CA TYR A 572 25.62 6.66 29.40
C TYR A 572 26.10 6.31 27.97
N TYR A 573 25.64 7.01 26.93
CA TYR A 573 26.16 6.81 25.57
C TYR A 573 27.67 7.07 25.48
N THR A 574 28.20 8.04 26.22
CA THR A 574 29.64 8.35 26.21
C THR A 574 30.46 7.17 26.74
N ILE A 575 30.06 6.56 27.86
CA ILE A 575 30.82 5.46 28.48
C ILE A 575 30.56 4.09 27.85
N ALA A 576 29.40 3.85 27.22
CA ALA A 576 29.03 2.53 26.69
C ALA A 576 29.93 2.10 25.51
N GLU A 577 30.58 0.95 25.64
CA GLU A 577 31.42 0.38 24.57
C GLU A 577 30.59 -0.25 23.46
N CYS A 578 29.38 -0.73 23.78
CA CYS A 578 28.39 -1.22 22.83
C CYS A 578 26.96 -0.83 23.24
N VAL A 579 26.13 -0.43 22.27
CA VAL A 579 24.67 -0.33 22.43
C VAL A 579 23.99 -1.57 21.82
N VAL A 580 23.06 -2.16 22.57
CA VAL A 580 22.39 -3.42 22.24
C VAL A 580 20.88 -3.20 22.13
N VAL A 581 20.33 -3.40 20.93
CA VAL A 581 18.90 -3.19 20.61
C VAL A 581 18.29 -4.49 20.08
N THR A 582 17.46 -5.14 20.90
CA THR A 582 16.89 -6.48 20.67
C THR A 582 15.40 -6.47 20.30
N ALA A 583 14.85 -5.30 19.94
CA ALA A 583 13.44 -5.16 19.61
C ALA A 583 13.00 -6.11 18.48
N VAL A 584 11.96 -6.90 18.75
CA VAL A 584 11.45 -7.94 17.85
C VAL A 584 10.67 -7.36 16.67
N ARG A 585 10.12 -6.14 16.83
CA ARG A 585 9.66 -5.23 15.78
C ARG A 585 9.81 -3.79 16.27
N ASP A 586 10.26 -2.88 15.39
CA ASP A 586 10.27 -1.45 15.69
C ASP A 586 10.26 -0.61 14.39
N GLY A 587 9.41 0.41 14.31
CA GLY A 587 9.20 1.18 13.06
C GLY A 587 10.38 2.06 12.68
N MET A 588 10.92 2.79 13.65
CA MET A 588 12.25 3.37 13.60
C MET A 588 12.81 3.44 15.02
N ASN A 589 14.07 3.04 15.19
CA ASN A 589 14.75 3.12 16.47
C ASN A 589 15.91 4.11 16.35
N LEU A 590 15.88 5.19 17.12
CA LEU A 590 16.87 6.27 17.04
C LEU A 590 17.98 6.14 18.09
N THR A 591 17.86 5.24 19.08
CA THR A 591 18.88 4.98 20.11
C THR A 591 20.27 4.70 19.51
N PRO A 592 20.42 3.88 18.43
CA PRO A 592 21.70 3.74 17.75
C PRO A 592 22.25 5.05 17.15
N TYR A 593 21.40 5.88 16.53
CA TYR A 593 21.82 7.14 15.90
C TYR A 593 22.30 8.14 16.96
N GLU A 594 21.56 8.28 18.06
CA GLU A 594 21.97 9.11 19.20
C GLU A 594 23.30 8.64 19.79
N TYR A 595 23.48 7.33 19.98
CA TYR A 595 24.72 6.74 20.48
C TYR A 595 25.92 7.00 19.55
N ILE A 596 25.74 6.87 18.24
CA ILE A 596 26.79 7.16 17.24
C ILE A 596 27.26 8.62 17.38
N VAL A 597 26.34 9.59 17.42
CA VAL A 597 26.71 11.02 17.54
C VAL A 597 27.24 11.34 18.95
N GLY A 598 26.73 10.68 19.99
CA GLY A 598 27.23 10.78 21.35
C GLY A 598 28.69 10.33 21.50
N ARG A 599 29.08 9.26 20.80
CA ARG A 599 30.47 8.75 20.77
C ARG A 599 31.41 9.56 19.86
N GLN A 600 30.88 10.30 18.89
CA GLN A 600 31.66 11.28 18.12
C GLN A 600 32.07 12.48 19.01
N GLY A 601 31.11 13.03 19.77
CA GLY A 601 31.31 14.23 20.58
C GLY A 601 31.35 15.53 19.76
N VAL A 602 31.83 16.62 20.37
CA VAL A 602 31.97 17.94 19.71
C VAL A 602 33.39 18.06 19.14
N SER A 603 33.53 18.22 17.83
CA SER A 603 34.83 18.26 17.13
C SER A 603 35.45 19.65 16.99
N GLU A 604 34.97 20.65 17.73
CA GLU A 604 35.26 22.09 17.52
C GLU A 604 35.97 22.75 18.72
N SER A 605 36.52 21.96 19.65
CA SER A 605 37.27 22.44 20.82
C SER A 605 38.74 21.96 20.78
N GLU A 606 39.65 22.82 20.32
CA GLU A 606 41.11 22.57 20.37
C GLU A 606 41.71 22.72 21.79
N SER A 607 40.92 23.09 22.79
CA SER A 607 41.38 23.49 24.14
C SER A 607 41.22 22.44 25.24
N SER A 608 40.77 21.22 24.92
CA SER A 608 40.59 20.13 25.90
C SER A 608 41.54 18.95 25.61
N SER A 609 42.63 18.85 26.36
CA SER A 609 43.81 18.00 26.08
C SER A 609 43.59 16.47 26.14
N GLU A 610 42.40 15.98 26.49
CA GLU A 610 42.15 14.57 26.83
C GLU A 610 41.07 13.89 25.97
N SER A 611 41.23 13.88 24.64
CA SER A 611 40.88 12.72 23.76
C SER A 611 40.94 13.03 22.25
N SER A 612 42.10 13.48 21.76
CA SER A 612 42.42 13.53 20.31
C SER A 612 42.65 12.14 19.68
N GLY A 613 41.92 11.13 20.18
CA GLY A 613 41.94 9.76 19.68
C GLY A 613 40.79 9.50 18.70
N PRO A 614 40.96 8.55 17.76
CA PRO A 614 39.92 8.18 16.80
C PRO A 614 38.68 7.63 17.53
N LYS A 615 37.51 8.09 17.12
CA LYS A 615 36.23 7.79 17.78
C LYS A 615 35.74 6.38 17.42
N LYS A 616 35.04 5.71 18.34
CA LYS A 616 34.58 4.32 18.20
C LYS A 616 33.21 4.08 18.82
N SER A 617 32.37 3.27 18.19
CA SER A 617 31.03 2.89 18.67
C SER A 617 30.68 1.49 18.17
N MET A 618 30.19 0.60 19.03
CA MET A 618 29.70 -0.71 18.61
C MET A 618 28.20 -0.87 18.81
N LEU A 619 27.59 -1.60 17.88
CA LEU A 619 26.15 -1.78 17.78
C LEU A 619 25.83 -3.25 17.55
N VAL A 620 25.05 -3.84 18.45
CA VAL A 620 24.33 -5.11 18.26
C VAL A 620 22.87 -4.76 18.05
N VAL A 621 22.35 -5.02 16.87
CA VAL A 621 21.08 -4.46 16.39
C VAL A 621 20.20 -5.53 15.76
N SER A 622 18.96 -5.63 16.22
CA SER A 622 17.94 -6.48 15.64
C SER A 622 17.78 -6.26 14.12
N GLU A 623 17.62 -7.32 13.36
CA GLU A 623 17.28 -7.25 11.92
C GLU A 623 15.86 -6.73 11.66
N PHE A 624 15.00 -6.66 12.70
CA PHE A 624 13.58 -6.35 12.58
C PHE A 624 13.21 -4.87 12.84
N ILE A 625 14.20 -3.97 12.97
CA ILE A 625 13.99 -2.55 13.24
C ILE A 625 14.37 -1.65 12.06
N GLY A 626 13.62 -0.56 11.85
CA GLY A 626 13.74 0.29 10.67
C GLY A 626 15.11 0.93 10.41
N CYS A 627 15.98 1.11 11.42
CA CYS A 627 17.34 1.64 11.23
C CYS A 627 18.37 0.56 10.82
N SER A 628 18.03 -0.72 10.96
CA SER A 628 18.96 -1.84 10.74
C SER A 628 19.50 -1.90 9.29
N PRO A 629 18.69 -1.66 8.22
CA PRO A 629 19.20 -1.58 6.85
C PRO A 629 20.27 -0.49 6.66
N SER A 630 20.06 0.70 7.23
CA SER A 630 20.97 1.84 7.12
C SER A 630 22.31 1.63 7.82
N LEU A 631 22.30 1.00 9.00
CA LEU A 631 23.47 0.87 9.88
C LEU A 631 24.41 -0.28 9.48
N SER A 632 24.85 -0.28 8.21
CA SER A 632 25.65 -1.33 7.54
C SER A 632 27.05 -1.64 8.09
N GLY A 633 27.39 -1.19 9.31
CA GLY A 633 28.54 -1.65 10.11
C GLY A 633 28.15 -2.31 11.46
N ALA A 634 26.86 -2.35 11.79
CA ALA A 634 26.36 -2.95 13.02
C ALA A 634 26.33 -4.48 12.90
N ILE A 635 26.52 -5.17 14.03
CA ILE A 635 26.34 -6.62 14.10
C ILE A 635 24.85 -6.88 14.15
N ARG A 636 24.29 -7.40 13.05
CA ARG A 636 22.86 -7.69 12.96
C ARG A 636 22.54 -9.01 13.65
N VAL A 637 21.50 -9.01 14.49
CA VAL A 637 21.03 -10.21 15.20
C VAL A 637 19.57 -10.49 14.92
N ASN A 638 19.21 -11.77 14.97
CA ASN A 638 17.84 -12.19 15.16
C ASN A 638 17.62 -12.37 16.68
N PRO A 639 16.90 -11.47 17.37
CA PRO A 639 16.83 -11.47 18.84
C PRO A 639 16.14 -12.71 19.43
N TRP A 640 15.39 -13.49 18.64
CA TRP A 640 14.82 -14.77 19.07
C TRP A 640 15.89 -15.87 19.22
N ASN A 641 17.07 -15.69 18.60
CA ASN A 641 18.24 -16.53 18.83
C ASN A 641 19.15 -15.88 19.89
N THR A 642 18.90 -16.22 21.15
CA THR A 642 19.64 -15.70 22.31
C THR A 642 21.12 -16.10 22.31
N GLU A 643 21.47 -17.29 21.79
CA GLU A 643 22.86 -17.74 21.65
C GLU A 643 23.62 -16.94 20.57
N SER A 644 23.04 -16.74 19.39
CA SER A 644 23.64 -15.88 18.36
C SER A 644 23.72 -14.42 18.80
N THR A 645 22.79 -13.96 19.66
CA THR A 645 22.82 -12.61 20.21
C THR A 645 23.89 -12.47 21.30
N ALA A 646 24.10 -13.51 22.12
CA ALA A 646 25.18 -13.58 23.10
C ALA A 646 26.56 -13.53 22.45
N GLU A 647 26.77 -14.28 21.37
CA GLU A 647 28.04 -14.22 20.62
C GLU A 647 28.23 -12.87 19.91
N ALA A 648 27.17 -12.27 19.36
CA ALA A 648 27.25 -10.91 18.80
C ALA A 648 27.62 -9.85 19.86
N MET A 649 27.13 -9.99 21.10
CA MET A 649 27.51 -9.14 22.22
C MET A 649 28.98 -9.35 22.61
N ASN A 650 29.45 -10.60 22.68
CA ASN A 650 30.86 -10.95 22.92
C ASN A 650 31.79 -10.45 21.80
N GLU A 651 31.40 -10.57 20.53
CA GLU A 651 32.12 -10.03 19.37
C GLU A 651 32.24 -8.51 19.50
N ALA A 652 31.13 -7.79 19.71
CA ALA A 652 31.10 -6.33 19.79
C ALA A 652 32.11 -5.77 20.81
N ILE A 653 32.20 -6.37 22.00
CA ILE A 653 33.13 -5.92 23.05
C ILE A 653 34.55 -6.43 22.82
N SER A 654 34.74 -7.66 22.31
CA SER A 654 36.07 -8.25 22.04
C SER A 654 36.76 -7.70 20.79
N MET A 655 36.03 -7.03 19.90
CA MET A 655 36.53 -6.52 18.61
C MET A 655 37.67 -5.49 18.78
N SER A 656 38.62 -5.49 17.83
CA SER A 656 39.76 -4.59 17.85
C SER A 656 39.35 -3.14 17.58
N ASP A 657 40.02 -2.19 18.25
CA ASP A 657 39.63 -0.77 18.16
C ASP A 657 39.70 -0.20 16.73
N ALA A 658 40.59 -0.70 15.87
CA ALA A 658 40.67 -0.29 14.47
C ALA A 658 39.39 -0.63 13.67
N GLU A 659 38.80 -1.81 13.90
CA GLU A 659 37.54 -2.21 13.27
C GLU A 659 36.36 -1.43 13.88
N LYS A 660 36.38 -1.19 15.20
CA LYS A 660 35.39 -0.34 15.90
C LYS A 660 35.40 1.10 15.38
N GLN A 661 36.56 1.63 15.00
CA GLN A 661 36.72 2.96 14.37
C GLN A 661 36.17 2.99 12.94
N LEU A 662 36.52 2.00 12.11
CA LEU A 662 36.03 1.89 10.72
C LEU A 662 34.49 1.80 10.67
N ARG A 663 33.89 1.02 11.58
CA ARG A 663 32.43 0.92 11.73
C ARG A 663 31.81 2.23 12.17
N HIS A 664 32.38 2.87 13.19
CA HIS A 664 31.95 4.18 13.67
C HIS A 664 31.97 5.26 12.57
N GLU A 665 33.05 5.37 11.79
CA GLU A 665 33.16 6.35 10.70
C GLU A 665 32.11 6.11 9.61
N LYS A 666 31.85 4.84 9.26
CA LYS A 666 30.81 4.43 8.32
C LYS A 666 29.40 4.77 8.83
N HIS A 667 29.14 4.55 10.11
CA HIS A 667 27.89 4.86 10.78
C HIS A 667 27.65 6.36 10.91
N TYR A 668 28.64 7.12 11.42
CA TYR A 668 28.54 8.55 11.63
C TYR A 668 28.33 9.30 10.31
N ARG A 669 29.07 8.96 9.25
CA ARG A 669 28.89 9.53 7.89
C ARG A 669 27.44 9.40 7.37
N TYR A 670 26.75 8.30 7.68
CA TYR A 670 25.35 8.13 7.31
C TYR A 670 24.44 9.01 8.19
N VAL A 671 24.57 8.90 9.51
CA VAL A 671 23.68 9.60 10.47
C VAL A 671 23.83 11.12 10.38
N SER A 672 25.04 11.64 10.15
CA SER A 672 25.32 13.07 9.99
C SER A 672 24.89 13.66 8.64
N SER A 673 24.36 12.84 7.72
CA SER A 673 23.84 13.27 6.41
C SER A 673 22.37 12.94 6.20
N HIS A 674 21.79 12.09 7.06
CA HIS A 674 20.39 11.67 7.04
C HIS A 674 19.73 12.07 8.37
N ASP A 675 19.75 13.37 8.66
CA ASP A 675 19.17 13.95 9.86
C ASP A 675 17.66 14.23 9.71
N VAL A 676 17.04 14.76 10.77
CA VAL A 676 15.61 15.10 10.79
C VAL A 676 15.24 16.19 9.77
N ALA A 677 16.16 17.13 9.50
CA ALA A 677 15.95 18.22 8.56
C ALA A 677 16.00 17.72 7.10
N PHE A 678 16.92 16.80 6.78
CA PHE A 678 16.95 16.12 5.49
C PHE A 678 15.66 15.32 5.23
N TRP A 679 15.19 14.56 6.24
CA TRP A 679 13.93 13.81 6.16
C TRP A 679 12.72 14.71 5.89
N SER A 680 12.55 15.78 6.67
CA SER A 680 11.38 16.67 6.52
C SER A 680 11.42 17.47 5.22
N ARG A 681 12.59 18.00 4.83
CA ARG A 681 12.80 18.69 3.55
C ARG A 681 12.44 17.80 2.36
N SER A 682 12.94 16.56 2.35
CA SER A 682 12.73 15.63 1.24
C SER A 682 11.32 15.01 1.20
N PHE A 683 10.58 15.03 2.31
CA PHE A 683 9.14 14.72 2.30
C PHE A 683 8.35 15.89 1.73
N PHE A 684 8.62 17.11 2.20
CA PHE A 684 7.91 18.32 1.75
C PHE A 684 8.09 18.60 0.25
N GLN A 685 9.31 18.49 -0.28
CA GLN A 685 9.61 18.63 -1.71
C GLN A 685 8.90 17.61 -2.62
N ASP A 686 8.57 16.43 -2.08
CA ASP A 686 7.80 15.41 -2.81
C ASP A 686 6.29 15.65 -2.66
N LEU A 687 5.83 16.23 -1.53
CA LEU A 687 4.45 16.63 -1.32
C LEU A 687 4.05 17.79 -2.24
N GLU A 688 4.86 18.84 -2.30
CA GLU A 688 4.75 19.96 -3.24
C GLU A 688 4.64 19.44 -4.69
N ARG A 689 5.59 18.59 -5.11
CA ARG A 689 5.63 18.02 -6.47
C ARG A 689 4.38 17.22 -6.80
N THR A 690 3.86 16.45 -5.84
CA THR A 690 2.65 15.62 -6.03
C THR A 690 1.38 16.49 -6.06
N CYS A 691 1.34 17.58 -5.30
CA CYS A 691 0.22 18.51 -5.25
C CYS A 691 0.15 19.50 -6.44
N LYS A 692 1.21 19.61 -7.25
CA LYS A 692 1.40 20.67 -8.27
C LYS A 692 0.22 20.87 -9.24
N ASP A 693 -0.50 19.80 -9.60
CA ASP A 693 -1.63 19.87 -10.54
C ASP A 693 -3.03 19.84 -9.86
N HIS A 694 -3.13 19.90 -8.52
CA HIS A 694 -4.40 19.91 -7.79
C HIS A 694 -5.38 20.99 -8.25
N PHE A 695 -4.88 22.22 -8.44
CA PHE A 695 -5.69 23.36 -8.82
C PHE A 695 -6.01 23.41 -10.32
N ARG A 696 -5.37 22.54 -11.12
CA ARG A 696 -5.70 22.30 -12.53
C ARG A 696 -6.81 21.27 -12.69
N ARG A 697 -6.77 20.15 -11.96
CA ARG A 697 -7.77 19.07 -12.09
C ARG A 697 -9.13 19.47 -11.49
N ARG A 698 -10.21 19.01 -12.12
CA ARG A 698 -11.59 19.13 -11.61
C ARG A 698 -11.82 18.00 -10.59
N CYS A 699 -12.06 18.35 -9.32
CA CYS A 699 -12.00 17.40 -8.20
C CYS A 699 -13.35 17.26 -7.47
N TRP A 700 -14.02 16.12 -7.66
CA TRP A 700 -15.35 15.82 -7.12
C TRP A 700 -15.29 14.83 -5.96
N GLY A 701 -15.94 15.14 -4.85
CA GLY A 701 -16.05 14.27 -3.68
C GLY A 701 -17.28 13.37 -3.78
N ILE A 702 -17.09 12.06 -3.89
CA ILE A 702 -18.18 11.08 -4.11
C ILE A 702 -18.19 10.04 -2.98
N GLY A 703 -19.39 9.71 -2.49
CA GLY A 703 -19.61 8.66 -1.49
C GLY A 703 -19.79 9.16 -0.06
N LEU A 704 -20.18 8.25 0.84
CA LEU A 704 -20.52 8.55 2.23
C LEU A 704 -19.57 7.83 3.20
N SER A 705 -19.37 8.42 4.39
CA SER A 705 -18.48 7.88 5.43
C SER A 705 -17.08 7.53 4.86
N PHE A 706 -16.54 6.34 5.14
CA PHE A 706 -15.28 5.84 4.59
C PHE A 706 -15.38 5.23 3.17
N GLY A 707 -16.57 5.27 2.55
CA GLY A 707 -16.74 5.10 1.11
C GLY A 707 -16.50 6.41 0.31
N PHE A 708 -16.18 7.52 0.99
CA PHE A 708 -15.82 8.78 0.35
C PHE A 708 -14.46 8.72 -0.35
N ARG A 709 -14.43 9.25 -1.57
CA ARG A 709 -13.26 9.36 -2.44
C ARG A 709 -13.32 10.67 -3.22
N VAL A 710 -12.16 11.29 -3.46
CA VAL A 710 -12.05 12.35 -4.46
C VAL A 710 -11.70 11.74 -5.82
N VAL A 711 -12.60 11.94 -6.77
CA VAL A 711 -12.41 11.71 -8.21
C VAL A 711 -11.79 12.96 -8.82
N ALA A 712 -10.68 12.82 -9.54
CA ALA A 712 -10.04 13.93 -10.24
C ALA A 712 -10.04 13.71 -11.76
N LEU A 713 -10.46 14.73 -12.50
CA LEU A 713 -10.59 14.73 -13.96
C LEU A 713 -9.75 15.87 -14.54
N ASP A 714 -9.35 15.75 -15.82
CA ASP A 714 -8.65 16.83 -16.53
C ASP A 714 -9.56 18.08 -16.63
N PRO A 715 -9.04 19.32 -16.57
CA PRO A 715 -9.85 20.52 -16.76
C PRO A 715 -10.56 20.57 -18.13
N ASN A 716 -9.99 19.94 -19.16
CA ASN A 716 -10.59 19.85 -20.49
C ASN A 716 -11.58 18.68 -20.63
N PHE A 717 -11.74 17.85 -19.59
CA PHE A 717 -12.69 16.74 -19.60
C PHE A 717 -14.13 17.27 -19.56
N GLY A 718 -14.87 17.06 -20.64
CA GLY A 718 -16.23 17.54 -20.85
C GLY A 718 -17.09 16.57 -21.65
N LYS A 719 -18.40 16.81 -21.68
CA LYS A 719 -19.31 16.00 -22.50
C LYS A 719 -19.08 16.28 -23.99
N LEU A 720 -19.12 15.26 -24.84
CA LEU A 720 -18.98 15.41 -26.27
C LEU A 720 -20.23 16.08 -26.86
N SER A 721 -20.10 17.28 -27.43
CA SER A 721 -21.16 17.91 -28.23
C SER A 721 -21.25 17.22 -29.60
N ILE A 722 -22.44 16.71 -29.94
CA ILE A 722 -22.75 16.07 -31.21
C ILE A 722 -22.60 17.08 -32.36
N ASP A 723 -23.16 18.29 -32.23
CA ASP A 723 -23.04 19.35 -33.23
C ASP A 723 -21.58 19.71 -33.52
N HIS A 724 -20.74 19.78 -32.48
CA HIS A 724 -19.33 20.08 -32.64
C HIS A 724 -18.61 18.98 -33.43
N ILE A 725 -18.75 17.70 -33.06
CA ILE A 725 -18.08 16.61 -33.78
C ILE A 725 -18.60 16.45 -35.20
N VAL A 726 -19.91 16.55 -35.45
CA VAL A 726 -20.52 16.55 -36.79
C VAL A 726 -19.98 17.70 -37.64
N SER A 727 -19.90 18.92 -37.09
CA SER A 727 -19.38 20.07 -37.83
C SER A 727 -17.92 19.91 -38.26
N VAL A 728 -17.08 19.25 -37.46
CA VAL A 728 -15.67 18.99 -37.78
C VAL A 728 -15.56 17.83 -38.77
N TYR A 729 -16.29 16.74 -38.51
CA TYR A 729 -16.39 15.56 -39.37
C TYR A 729 -16.75 15.91 -40.82
N LEU A 730 -17.75 16.78 -41.04
CA LEU A 730 -18.14 17.26 -42.37
C LEU A 730 -17.02 17.98 -43.13
N ARG A 731 -16.11 18.66 -42.42
CA ARG A 731 -14.96 19.39 -43.00
C ARG A 731 -13.73 18.50 -43.26
N SER A 732 -13.60 17.40 -42.53
CA SER A 732 -12.48 16.45 -42.60
C SER A 732 -12.54 15.52 -43.82
N LYS A 733 -11.37 15.07 -44.28
CA LYS A 733 -11.18 14.30 -45.52
C LYS A 733 -10.68 12.86 -45.31
N ASN A 734 -9.95 12.61 -44.23
CA ASN A 734 -9.41 11.30 -43.85
C ASN A 734 -9.76 11.05 -42.38
N ARG A 735 -10.88 10.37 -42.13
CA ARG A 735 -11.44 10.19 -40.78
C ARG A 735 -11.17 8.78 -40.27
N ALA A 736 -10.42 8.64 -39.18
CA ALA A 736 -10.33 7.38 -38.45
C ALA A 736 -11.44 7.31 -37.40
N ILE A 737 -12.13 6.16 -37.30
CA ILE A 737 -13.16 5.90 -36.29
C ILE A 737 -12.84 4.56 -35.62
N LEU A 738 -12.49 4.59 -34.33
CA LEU A 738 -12.11 3.43 -33.53
C LEU A 738 -13.16 3.22 -32.42
N LEU A 739 -13.83 2.07 -32.41
CA LEU A 739 -14.91 1.76 -31.46
C LEU A 739 -14.61 0.47 -30.71
N ASP A 740 -14.63 0.47 -29.37
CA ASP A 740 -14.87 -0.77 -28.64
C ASP A 740 -16.33 -1.25 -28.82
N TYR A 741 -16.60 -2.50 -28.47
CA TYR A 741 -17.88 -3.17 -28.60
C TYR A 741 -18.64 -3.37 -27.28
N ASP A 742 -17.99 -3.75 -26.16
CA ASP A 742 -18.59 -4.37 -24.97
C ASP A 742 -18.73 -3.42 -23.77
N GLY A 743 -19.73 -2.55 -23.84
CA GLY A 743 -19.93 -1.43 -22.93
C GLY A 743 -19.86 -0.08 -23.64
N THR A 744 -19.43 -0.09 -24.90
CA THR A 744 -19.33 1.08 -25.77
C THR A 744 -20.43 1.14 -26.82
N VAL A 745 -20.45 0.23 -27.81
CA VAL A 745 -21.51 0.14 -28.83
C VAL A 745 -22.68 -0.75 -28.39
N MET A 746 -22.41 -1.76 -27.55
CA MET A 746 -23.43 -2.63 -26.95
C MET A 746 -23.40 -2.51 -25.42
N PRO A 747 -24.56 -2.45 -24.72
CA PRO A 747 -24.59 -2.42 -23.26
C PRO A 747 -23.93 -3.66 -22.63
N GLN A 748 -22.94 -3.45 -21.75
CA GLN A 748 -22.14 -4.51 -21.09
C GLN A 748 -22.97 -5.48 -20.21
N THR A 749 -24.20 -5.09 -19.88
CA THR A 749 -25.20 -5.86 -19.12
C THR A 749 -26.14 -6.69 -20.00
N SER A 750 -26.09 -6.57 -21.34
CA SER A 750 -26.97 -7.32 -22.24
C SER A 750 -26.69 -8.83 -22.21
N HIS A 751 -27.75 -9.62 -21.98
CA HIS A 751 -27.69 -11.07 -22.17
C HIS A 751 -27.48 -11.46 -23.65
N ASN A 752 -28.01 -10.68 -24.59
CA ASN A 752 -27.74 -10.85 -26.02
C ASN A 752 -26.50 -10.03 -26.42
N LYS A 753 -25.41 -10.73 -26.71
CA LYS A 753 -24.12 -10.14 -27.12
C LYS A 753 -24.03 -9.83 -28.63
N THR A 754 -25.09 -10.11 -29.40
CA THR A 754 -25.21 -9.81 -30.85
C THR A 754 -25.68 -8.36 -31.06
N PRO A 755 -25.18 -7.62 -32.07
CA PRO A 755 -25.58 -6.22 -32.27
C PRO A 755 -27.02 -6.09 -32.81
N SER A 756 -27.66 -4.93 -32.58
CA SER A 756 -28.97 -4.62 -33.15
C SER A 756 -28.89 -4.39 -34.67
N ALA A 757 -30.02 -4.47 -35.37
CA ALA A 757 -30.08 -4.15 -36.79
C ALA A 757 -29.73 -2.67 -37.08
N GLU A 758 -30.06 -1.80 -36.13
CA GLU A 758 -29.74 -0.36 -36.10
C GLU A 758 -28.21 -0.16 -35.93
N VAL A 759 -27.56 -0.82 -34.98
CA VAL A 759 -26.09 -0.82 -34.83
C VAL A 759 -25.40 -1.28 -36.12
N ILE A 760 -25.91 -2.34 -36.76
CA ILE A 760 -25.40 -2.83 -38.05
C ILE A 760 -25.61 -1.78 -39.15
N SER A 761 -26.77 -1.11 -39.19
CA SER A 761 -27.08 -0.06 -40.18
C SER A 761 -26.14 1.13 -40.06
N ILE A 762 -26.01 1.70 -38.85
CA ILE A 762 -25.15 2.85 -38.55
C ILE A 762 -23.69 2.54 -38.90
N ILE A 763 -23.16 1.40 -38.45
CA ILE A 763 -21.77 1.01 -38.74
C ILE A 763 -21.56 0.69 -40.22
N ASN A 764 -22.55 0.10 -40.91
CA ASN A 764 -22.47 -0.12 -42.35
C ASN A 764 -22.43 1.22 -43.12
N ALA A 765 -23.29 2.17 -42.81
CA ALA A 765 -23.33 3.51 -43.40
C ALA A 765 -22.02 4.28 -43.15
N LEU A 766 -21.52 4.32 -41.90
CA LEU A 766 -20.22 4.91 -41.56
C LEU A 766 -19.06 4.22 -42.29
N SER A 767 -19.08 2.91 -42.49
CA SER A 767 -18.08 2.20 -43.30
C SER A 767 -18.27 2.43 -44.81
N GLY A 768 -19.44 2.90 -45.23
CA GLY A 768 -19.81 3.20 -46.61
C GLY A 768 -19.03 4.39 -47.20
N ASP A 769 -18.85 5.46 -46.42
CA ASP A 769 -18.14 6.67 -46.83
C ASP A 769 -16.65 6.41 -47.10
N THR A 770 -16.18 6.77 -48.29
CA THR A 770 -14.79 6.57 -48.74
C THR A 770 -13.74 7.47 -48.06
N LYS A 771 -14.19 8.47 -47.29
CA LYS A 771 -13.37 9.30 -46.39
C LYS A 771 -13.08 8.61 -45.06
N ASN A 772 -13.90 7.62 -44.69
CA ASN A 772 -13.83 6.97 -43.38
C ASN A 772 -12.88 5.76 -43.39
N THR A 773 -12.33 5.46 -42.22
CA THR A 773 -11.62 4.22 -41.90
C THR A 773 -12.13 3.79 -40.54
N VAL A 774 -13.17 2.94 -40.56
CA VAL A 774 -13.91 2.50 -39.37
C VAL A 774 -13.36 1.15 -38.90
N PHE A 775 -13.07 1.05 -37.61
CA PHE A 775 -12.63 -0.18 -36.96
C PHE A 775 -13.39 -0.46 -35.67
N VAL A 776 -13.87 -1.70 -35.53
CA VAL A 776 -14.27 -2.25 -34.22
C VAL A 776 -13.03 -2.92 -33.60
N VAL A 777 -12.65 -2.51 -32.38
CA VAL A 777 -11.42 -2.90 -31.68
C VAL A 777 -11.79 -3.54 -30.34
N SER A 778 -12.03 -4.85 -30.33
CA SER A 778 -12.70 -5.55 -29.22
C SER A 778 -11.85 -6.68 -28.62
N GLY A 779 -12.11 -7.01 -27.35
CA GLY A 779 -11.57 -8.19 -26.69
C GLY A 779 -12.15 -9.53 -27.15
N ARG A 780 -13.20 -9.54 -27.99
CA ARG A 780 -13.90 -10.75 -28.46
C ARG A 780 -13.14 -11.55 -29.52
N GLY A 781 -13.41 -12.84 -29.58
CA GLY A 781 -12.90 -13.76 -30.60
C GLY A 781 -13.36 -13.42 -32.02
N ARG A 782 -12.49 -13.65 -33.01
CA ARG A 782 -12.67 -13.20 -34.41
C ARG A 782 -13.88 -13.80 -35.12
N GLU A 783 -14.26 -15.04 -34.81
CA GLU A 783 -15.43 -15.70 -35.43
C GLU A 783 -16.75 -14.98 -35.11
N SER A 784 -16.93 -14.56 -33.84
CA SER A 784 -18.16 -13.89 -33.42
C SER A 784 -18.30 -12.52 -34.08
N LEU A 785 -17.24 -11.70 -34.01
CA LEU A 785 -17.22 -10.38 -34.65
C LEU A 785 -17.36 -10.49 -36.18
N GLY A 786 -16.67 -11.44 -36.81
CA GLY A 786 -16.74 -11.69 -38.24
C GLY A 786 -18.13 -12.14 -38.72
N LYS A 787 -18.84 -12.93 -37.91
CA LYS A 787 -20.23 -13.33 -38.17
C LYS A 787 -21.22 -12.17 -37.99
N TRP A 788 -21.13 -11.45 -36.86
CA TRP A 788 -22.06 -10.37 -36.53
C TRP A 788 -21.97 -9.19 -37.50
N PHE A 789 -20.75 -8.77 -37.85
CA PHE A 789 -20.51 -7.67 -38.79
C PHE A 789 -20.34 -8.14 -40.25
N SER A 790 -20.81 -9.35 -40.58
CA SER A 790 -20.82 -9.83 -41.97
C SER A 790 -21.59 -8.96 -42.98
N PRO A 791 -22.61 -8.15 -42.62
CA PRO A 791 -23.20 -7.18 -43.54
C PRO A 791 -22.27 -6.00 -43.85
N CYS A 792 -21.42 -5.58 -42.91
CA CYS A 792 -20.61 -4.37 -42.97
C CYS A 792 -19.33 -4.58 -43.80
N LYS A 793 -19.47 -4.73 -45.12
CA LYS A 793 -18.38 -5.23 -46.00
C LYS A 793 -17.08 -4.42 -45.96
N LYS A 794 -17.14 -3.12 -45.66
CA LYS A 794 -15.99 -2.20 -45.60
C LYS A 794 -15.44 -2.00 -44.17
N LEU A 795 -15.99 -2.68 -43.16
CA LEU A 795 -15.59 -2.51 -41.77
C LEU A 795 -14.27 -3.22 -41.46
N GLY A 796 -13.32 -2.48 -40.88
CA GLY A 796 -12.14 -3.06 -40.25
C GLY A 796 -12.49 -3.69 -38.90
N ILE A 797 -11.88 -4.84 -38.58
CA ILE A 797 -12.10 -5.52 -37.29
C ILE A 797 -10.75 -5.91 -36.70
N ALA A 798 -10.52 -5.51 -35.45
CA ALA A 798 -9.44 -6.01 -34.61
C ALA A 798 -10.05 -6.81 -33.45
N ALA A 799 -9.73 -8.10 -33.41
CA ALA A 799 -10.28 -9.08 -32.49
C ALA A 799 -9.22 -9.50 -31.44
N GLU A 800 -9.67 -9.98 -30.29
CA GLU A 800 -8.83 -10.41 -29.17
C GLU A 800 -7.79 -9.34 -28.77
N HIS A 801 -8.27 -8.11 -28.52
CA HIS A 801 -7.46 -6.92 -28.24
C HIS A 801 -6.42 -6.60 -29.33
N GLY A 802 -6.61 -7.08 -30.57
CA GLY A 802 -5.76 -6.79 -31.71
C GLY A 802 -4.83 -7.91 -32.16
N PHE A 803 -4.87 -9.11 -31.55
CA PHE A 803 -4.04 -10.22 -32.03
C PHE A 803 -4.34 -10.57 -33.50
N PHE A 804 -5.62 -10.57 -33.86
CA PHE A 804 -6.10 -10.67 -35.25
C PHE A 804 -6.66 -9.33 -35.72
N MET A 805 -6.31 -8.92 -36.94
CA MET A 805 -6.81 -7.68 -37.55
C MET A 805 -7.14 -7.92 -39.04
N ARG A 806 -8.24 -7.34 -39.53
CA ARG A 806 -8.55 -7.28 -40.97
C ARG A 806 -9.08 -5.91 -41.37
N TRP A 807 -8.85 -5.49 -42.61
CA TRP A 807 -9.24 -4.16 -43.10
C TRP A 807 -10.64 -4.10 -43.73
N SER A 808 -11.16 -5.22 -44.23
CA SER A 808 -12.52 -5.34 -44.76
C SER A 808 -13.05 -6.76 -44.57
N ALA A 809 -14.30 -7.02 -44.99
CA ALA A 809 -14.88 -8.35 -44.93
C ALA A 809 -14.23 -9.38 -45.88
N ASN A 810 -13.52 -8.92 -46.91
CA ASN A 810 -12.89 -9.75 -47.95
C ASN A 810 -11.40 -10.00 -47.72
N ASP A 811 -10.75 -9.24 -46.83
CA ASP A 811 -9.32 -9.40 -46.53
C ASP A 811 -9.07 -10.55 -45.56
N GLU A 812 -7.90 -11.19 -45.67
CA GLU A 812 -7.44 -12.18 -44.71
C GLU A 812 -7.12 -11.54 -43.34
N TRP A 813 -7.15 -12.35 -42.28
CA TRP A 813 -6.80 -11.90 -40.94
C TRP A 813 -5.29 -11.81 -40.76
N GLU A 814 -4.76 -10.60 -40.68
CA GLU A 814 -3.39 -10.31 -40.27
C GLU A 814 -3.17 -10.68 -38.80
N LEU A 815 -2.04 -11.30 -38.49
CA LEU A 815 -1.54 -11.47 -37.13
C LEU A 815 -0.70 -10.25 -36.74
N CYS A 816 -1.00 -9.61 -35.60
CA CYS A 816 -0.29 -8.42 -35.14
C CYS A 816 0.67 -8.68 -33.96
N GLY A 817 0.59 -9.85 -33.33
CA GLY A 817 1.56 -10.30 -32.33
C GLY A 817 2.81 -10.93 -32.95
N GLN A 818 3.83 -11.18 -32.13
CA GLN A 818 4.86 -12.16 -32.49
C GLN A 818 4.24 -13.56 -32.60
N ASN A 819 4.88 -14.50 -33.32
CA ASN A 819 4.46 -15.90 -33.36
C ASN A 819 4.71 -16.58 -32.00
N SER A 820 3.83 -16.31 -31.04
CA SER A 820 3.82 -16.93 -29.72
C SER A 820 3.29 -18.36 -29.83
N GLU A 821 4.14 -19.36 -29.59
CA GLU A 821 3.65 -20.71 -29.35
C GLU A 821 2.75 -20.70 -28.11
N PHE A 822 1.48 -21.11 -28.25
CA PHE A 822 0.50 -21.08 -27.15
C PHE A 822 0.74 -22.18 -26.09
N GLY A 823 1.97 -22.66 -25.93
CA GLY A 823 2.36 -23.67 -24.94
C GLY A 823 2.02 -23.26 -23.51
N TRP A 824 2.11 -21.96 -23.19
CA TRP A 824 1.68 -21.39 -21.92
C TRP A 824 0.21 -21.68 -21.56
N LYS A 825 -0.68 -21.93 -22.54
CA LYS A 825 -2.08 -22.32 -22.26
C LYS A 825 -2.15 -23.65 -21.52
N GLN A 826 -1.23 -24.58 -21.80
CA GLN A 826 -1.11 -25.87 -21.10
C GLN A 826 -0.69 -25.70 -19.62
N ILE A 827 -0.13 -24.52 -19.26
CA ILE A 827 0.26 -24.14 -17.91
C ILE A 827 -0.86 -23.36 -17.22
N ALA A 828 -1.51 -22.43 -17.93
CA ALA A 828 -2.55 -21.56 -17.40
C ALA A 828 -3.93 -22.25 -17.24
N GLU A 829 -4.33 -23.10 -18.18
CA GLU A 829 -5.64 -23.77 -18.17
C GLU A 829 -5.85 -24.69 -16.94
N PRO A 830 -4.87 -25.50 -16.49
CA PRO A 830 -5.00 -26.26 -15.24
C PRO A 830 -5.19 -25.37 -13.99
N VAL A 831 -4.54 -24.20 -13.94
CA VAL A 831 -4.70 -23.25 -12.83
C VAL A 831 -6.09 -22.64 -12.86
N MET A 832 -6.57 -22.17 -14.03
CA MET A 832 -7.93 -21.65 -14.17
C MET A 832 -8.99 -22.72 -13.83
N LYS A 833 -8.78 -23.99 -14.20
CA LYS A 833 -9.69 -25.09 -13.86
C LYS A 833 -9.82 -25.31 -12.36
N LEU A 834 -8.71 -25.33 -11.62
CA LEU A 834 -8.73 -25.47 -10.15
C LEU A 834 -9.61 -24.40 -9.48
N TYR A 835 -9.52 -23.14 -9.92
CA TYR A 835 -10.37 -22.07 -9.42
C TYR A 835 -11.81 -22.12 -9.96
N THR A 836 -12.03 -22.69 -11.14
CA THR A 836 -13.39 -22.89 -11.68
C THR A 836 -14.13 -23.97 -10.90
N GLU A 837 -13.48 -25.11 -10.65
CA GLU A 837 -14.01 -26.23 -9.87
C GLU A 837 -14.29 -25.87 -8.41
N SER A 838 -13.60 -24.84 -7.87
CA SER A 838 -13.80 -24.33 -6.52
C SER A 838 -14.64 -23.05 -6.44
N THR A 839 -15.16 -22.54 -7.56
CA THR A 839 -15.99 -21.31 -7.58
C THR A 839 -17.26 -21.53 -8.41
N ASP A 840 -18.36 -21.81 -7.73
CA ASP A 840 -19.69 -21.87 -8.36
C ASP A 840 -20.05 -20.53 -9.03
N GLY A 841 -20.78 -20.59 -10.13
CA GLY A 841 -21.07 -19.42 -10.98
C GLY A 841 -19.88 -18.87 -11.78
N SER A 842 -18.76 -19.61 -11.87
CA SER A 842 -17.60 -19.24 -12.69
C SER A 842 -17.42 -20.14 -13.94
N SER A 843 -16.67 -19.67 -14.94
CA SER A 843 -16.43 -20.41 -16.19
C SER A 843 -15.16 -19.97 -16.92
N ILE A 844 -14.66 -20.79 -17.86
CA ILE A 844 -13.51 -20.47 -18.72
C ILE A 844 -13.97 -20.27 -20.16
N GLU A 845 -13.60 -19.15 -20.75
CA GLU A 845 -13.68 -18.86 -22.19
C GLU A 845 -12.29 -19.06 -22.82
N THR A 846 -12.14 -20.15 -23.58
CA THR A 846 -10.94 -20.39 -24.39
C THR A 846 -11.06 -19.65 -25.72
N LYS A 847 -10.36 -18.52 -25.84
CA LYS A 847 -10.19 -17.79 -27.11
C LYS A 847 -9.04 -18.40 -27.92
N GLU A 848 -8.80 -17.96 -29.16
CA GLU A 848 -7.68 -18.50 -29.96
C GLU A 848 -6.32 -18.05 -29.41
N SER A 849 -6.16 -16.76 -29.13
CA SER A 849 -4.91 -16.19 -28.60
C SER A 849 -4.86 -16.10 -27.08
N ALA A 850 -6.00 -15.98 -26.39
CA ALA A 850 -6.09 -15.76 -24.95
C ALA A 850 -6.87 -16.87 -24.19
N LEU A 851 -6.86 -16.82 -22.86
CA LEU A 851 -7.77 -17.55 -21.95
C LEU A 851 -8.42 -16.54 -21.00
N VAL A 852 -9.72 -16.62 -20.78
CA VAL A 852 -10.44 -15.77 -19.81
C VAL A 852 -11.21 -16.63 -18.83
N TRP A 853 -11.00 -16.40 -17.54
CA TRP A 853 -11.89 -16.88 -16.49
C TRP A 853 -12.90 -15.80 -16.13
N HIS A 854 -14.19 -16.16 -16.12
CA HIS A 854 -15.32 -15.30 -15.80
C HIS A 854 -15.90 -15.69 -14.44
N HIS A 855 -16.23 -14.70 -13.60
CA HIS A 855 -16.86 -14.90 -12.29
C HIS A 855 -18.05 -13.96 -12.04
N ARG A 856 -18.70 -13.50 -13.11
CA ARG A 856 -19.85 -12.58 -13.05
C ARG A 856 -21.04 -13.15 -12.29
N ASP A 857 -21.28 -14.45 -12.43
CA ASP A 857 -22.45 -15.14 -11.91
C ASP A 857 -22.14 -15.89 -10.58
N ALA A 858 -20.92 -15.76 -10.07
CA ALA A 858 -20.48 -16.22 -8.75
C ALA A 858 -20.88 -15.24 -7.64
N ASP A 859 -20.79 -15.64 -6.36
CA ASP A 859 -20.91 -14.69 -5.25
C ASP A 859 -19.91 -13.53 -5.41
N PRO A 860 -20.33 -12.25 -5.36
CA PRO A 860 -19.44 -11.12 -5.64
C PRO A 860 -18.24 -11.00 -4.71
N GLY A 861 -18.35 -11.44 -3.45
CA GLY A 861 -17.26 -11.41 -2.47
C GLY A 861 -16.27 -12.56 -2.69
N PHE A 862 -16.79 -13.78 -2.77
CA PHE A 862 -15.98 -14.98 -2.98
C PHE A 862 -15.35 -15.02 -4.37
N GLY A 863 -16.12 -14.78 -5.43
CA GLY A 863 -15.62 -14.71 -6.81
C GLY A 863 -14.53 -13.64 -6.99
N SER A 864 -14.68 -12.46 -6.36
CA SER A 864 -13.60 -11.44 -6.36
C SER A 864 -12.36 -11.90 -5.58
N SER A 865 -12.52 -12.63 -4.48
CA SER A 865 -11.38 -13.21 -3.73
C SER A 865 -10.64 -14.26 -4.57
N GLN A 866 -11.39 -15.17 -5.22
CA GLN A 866 -10.86 -16.22 -6.09
C GLN A 866 -10.16 -15.62 -7.33
N ALA A 867 -10.72 -14.55 -7.93
CA ALA A 867 -10.09 -13.80 -9.02
C ALA A 867 -8.70 -13.26 -8.65
N LYS A 868 -8.59 -12.70 -7.43
CA LYS A 868 -7.34 -12.10 -6.93
C LYS A 868 -6.30 -13.16 -6.58
N GLU A 869 -6.70 -14.29 -5.98
CA GLU A 869 -5.78 -15.39 -5.71
C GLU A 869 -5.28 -16.04 -7.02
N MET A 870 -6.19 -16.24 -7.98
CA MET A 870 -5.83 -16.70 -9.32
C MET A 870 -4.88 -15.74 -10.04
N LEU A 871 -5.07 -14.42 -9.90
CA LEU A 871 -4.16 -13.42 -10.47
C LEU A 871 -2.74 -13.60 -9.93
N ASP A 872 -2.56 -13.58 -8.59
CA ASP A 872 -1.28 -13.82 -7.93
C ASP A 872 -0.66 -15.19 -8.33
N HIS A 873 -1.48 -16.23 -8.48
CA HIS A 873 -1.06 -17.59 -8.85
C HIS A 873 -0.59 -17.65 -10.32
N LEU A 874 -1.38 -17.13 -11.26
CA LEU A 874 -1.04 -17.08 -12.68
C LEU A 874 0.17 -16.19 -12.94
N GLU A 875 0.27 -15.01 -12.31
CA GLU A 875 1.45 -14.14 -12.43
C GLU A 875 2.71 -14.86 -11.92
N SER A 876 2.63 -15.60 -10.81
CA SER A 876 3.76 -16.35 -10.26
C SER A 876 4.19 -17.53 -11.14
N VAL A 877 3.25 -18.23 -11.78
CA VAL A 877 3.52 -19.44 -12.59
C VAL A 877 3.94 -19.08 -14.02
N LEU A 878 3.39 -18.00 -14.59
CA LEU A 878 3.67 -17.54 -15.94
C LEU A 878 4.79 -16.47 -16.00
N ALA A 879 5.49 -16.21 -14.89
CA ALA A 879 6.51 -15.16 -14.76
C ALA A 879 7.68 -15.21 -15.78
N ASN A 880 7.88 -16.34 -16.47
CA ASN A 880 8.90 -16.51 -17.51
C ASN A 880 8.31 -16.69 -18.93
N GLU A 881 6.99 -16.71 -19.06
CA GLU A 881 6.27 -16.88 -20.34
C GLU A 881 5.99 -15.51 -20.99
N PRO A 882 5.90 -15.42 -22.33
CA PRO A 882 5.69 -14.16 -23.05
C PRO A 882 4.20 -13.71 -23.02
N VAL A 883 3.63 -13.60 -21.82
CA VAL A 883 2.21 -13.31 -21.58
C VAL A 883 2.01 -12.24 -20.51
N ALA A 884 0.84 -11.60 -20.54
CA ALA A 884 0.34 -10.74 -19.48
C ALA A 884 -0.92 -11.36 -18.88
N VAL A 885 -0.95 -11.47 -17.55
CA VAL A 885 -2.17 -11.72 -16.79
C VAL A 885 -2.81 -10.37 -16.47
N LYS A 886 -4.14 -10.26 -16.57
CA LYS A 886 -4.89 -9.05 -16.26
C LYS A 886 -6.22 -9.37 -15.61
N SER A 887 -6.52 -8.70 -14.49
CA SER A 887 -7.87 -8.65 -13.95
C SER A 887 -8.68 -7.54 -14.64
N GLY A 888 -9.92 -7.86 -14.98
CA GLY A 888 -10.93 -6.94 -15.50
C GLY A 888 -12.24 -7.06 -14.72
N GLN A 889 -13.30 -6.37 -15.17
CA GLN A 889 -14.57 -6.38 -14.46
C GLN A 889 -15.26 -7.76 -14.54
N PHE A 890 -15.23 -8.48 -13.42
CA PHE A 890 -15.66 -9.87 -13.26
C PHE A 890 -14.85 -10.92 -14.04
N ILE A 891 -13.61 -10.60 -14.44
CA ILE A 891 -12.75 -11.51 -15.23
C ILE A 891 -11.28 -11.52 -14.80
N VAL A 892 -10.59 -12.63 -15.13
CA VAL A 892 -9.13 -12.74 -15.19
C VAL A 892 -8.74 -13.27 -16.56
N GLU A 893 -8.01 -12.49 -17.35
CA GLU A 893 -7.53 -12.84 -18.68
C GLU A 893 -6.01 -13.09 -18.70
N VAL A 894 -5.58 -14.13 -19.40
CA VAL A 894 -4.18 -14.33 -19.81
C VAL A 894 -4.11 -14.17 -21.33
N LYS A 895 -3.28 -13.24 -21.80
CA LYS A 895 -3.07 -12.97 -23.25
C LYS A 895 -1.58 -12.75 -23.58
N PRO A 896 -1.17 -12.87 -24.85
CA PRO A 896 0.23 -12.68 -25.24
C PRO A 896 0.73 -11.26 -24.92
N GLN A 897 2.00 -11.15 -24.53
CA GLN A 897 2.64 -9.85 -24.32
C GLN A 897 2.83 -9.14 -25.67
N GLY A 898 2.61 -7.83 -25.71
CA GLY A 898 2.67 -7.07 -26.97
C GLY A 898 1.38 -7.13 -27.80
N VAL A 899 0.24 -7.41 -27.18
CA VAL A 899 -1.10 -7.36 -27.79
C VAL A 899 -2.00 -6.41 -26.99
N SER A 900 -2.43 -5.30 -27.59
CA SER A 900 -3.42 -4.41 -26.98
C SER A 900 -4.11 -3.50 -28.00
N LYS A 901 -5.29 -2.98 -27.59
CA LYS A 901 -6.09 -2.03 -28.38
C LYS A 901 -5.27 -0.78 -28.78
N GLY A 902 -4.32 -0.36 -27.95
CA GLY A 902 -3.41 0.74 -28.25
C GLY A 902 -2.56 0.52 -29.51
N MET A 903 -1.91 -0.65 -29.64
CA MET A 903 -1.09 -0.95 -30.82
C MET A 903 -1.92 -1.14 -32.10
N VAL A 904 -3.21 -1.51 -31.98
CA VAL A 904 -4.15 -1.47 -33.12
C VAL A 904 -4.31 -0.03 -33.63
N ALA A 905 -4.53 0.93 -32.73
CA ALA A 905 -4.65 2.34 -33.10
C ALA A 905 -3.35 2.86 -33.77
N GLU A 906 -2.18 2.57 -33.19
CA GLU A 906 -0.89 2.95 -33.78
C GLU A 906 -0.68 2.37 -35.19
N LYS A 907 -1.00 1.08 -35.38
CA LYS A 907 -0.92 0.41 -36.69
C LYS A 907 -1.89 1.03 -37.70
N ILE A 908 -3.13 1.34 -37.31
CA ILE A 908 -4.10 2.00 -38.18
C ILE A 908 -3.58 3.37 -38.63
N PHE A 909 -3.14 4.24 -37.71
CA PHE A 909 -2.65 5.57 -38.09
C PHE A 909 -1.38 5.50 -38.95
N THR A 910 -0.46 4.58 -38.64
CA THR A 910 0.76 4.35 -39.43
C THR A 910 0.41 3.96 -40.86
N THR A 911 -0.41 2.92 -41.05
CA THR A 911 -0.78 2.45 -42.38
C THR A 911 -1.71 3.40 -43.13
N MET A 912 -2.52 4.22 -42.45
CA MET A 912 -3.21 5.35 -43.08
C MET A 912 -2.22 6.40 -43.62
N SER A 913 -1.18 6.73 -42.86
CA SER A 913 -0.11 7.65 -43.29
C SER A 913 0.70 7.09 -44.46
N GLU A 914 1.10 5.82 -44.41
CA GLU A 914 1.81 5.10 -45.49
C GLU A 914 1.01 5.08 -46.80
N LYS A 915 -0.32 4.92 -46.71
CA LYS A 915 -1.25 4.96 -47.85
C LYS A 915 -1.56 6.38 -48.35
N GLY A 916 -0.87 7.41 -47.85
CA GLY A 916 -1.09 8.82 -48.21
C GLY A 916 -2.41 9.41 -47.71
N LYS A 917 -3.12 8.71 -46.83
CA LYS A 917 -4.39 9.13 -46.20
C LYS A 917 -4.21 9.44 -44.72
N GLN A 918 -3.18 10.22 -44.35
CA GLN A 918 -2.96 10.64 -42.97
C GLN A 918 -4.24 11.29 -42.39
N ALA A 919 -4.64 10.86 -41.20
CA ALA A 919 -5.94 11.21 -40.62
C ALA A 919 -5.98 12.68 -40.17
N ASP A 920 -6.97 13.45 -40.66
CA ASP A 920 -7.26 14.81 -40.21
C ASP A 920 -8.38 14.85 -39.15
N PHE A 921 -9.06 13.71 -38.95
CA PHE A 921 -10.04 13.47 -37.88
C PHE A 921 -9.80 12.08 -37.25
N VAL A 922 -9.88 12.01 -35.92
CA VAL A 922 -9.85 10.74 -35.16
C VAL A 922 -10.97 10.77 -34.12
N LEU A 923 -11.93 9.86 -34.25
CA LEU A 923 -12.88 9.49 -33.20
C LEU A 923 -12.41 8.17 -32.58
N CYS A 924 -12.34 8.11 -31.26
CA CYS A 924 -12.01 6.89 -30.53
C CYS A 924 -12.90 6.79 -29.28
N ILE A 925 -13.67 5.71 -29.17
CA ILE A 925 -14.62 5.51 -28.06
C ILE A 925 -14.36 4.17 -27.39
N GLY A 926 -14.39 4.16 -26.06
CA GLY A 926 -14.23 2.97 -25.23
C GLY A 926 -14.78 3.17 -23.81
N ASP A 927 -14.94 2.09 -23.05
CA ASP A 927 -15.46 2.12 -21.68
C ASP A 927 -14.59 1.35 -20.68
N ASP A 928 -13.70 0.48 -21.13
CA ASP A 928 -12.96 -0.41 -20.26
C ASP A 928 -11.49 0.01 -20.06
N ARG A 929 -10.81 -0.65 -19.12
CA ARG A 929 -9.43 -0.33 -18.77
C ARG A 929 -8.42 -0.62 -19.89
N SER A 930 -8.80 -1.39 -20.93
CA SER A 930 -7.96 -1.62 -22.11
C SER A 930 -8.13 -0.56 -23.19
N ASP A 931 -9.20 0.24 -23.16
CA ASP A 931 -9.40 1.38 -24.06
C ASP A 931 -8.49 2.58 -23.70
N GLU A 932 -8.12 2.69 -22.42
CA GLU A 932 -7.13 3.64 -21.93
C GLU A 932 -5.77 3.56 -22.64
N GLU A 933 -5.46 2.43 -23.30
CA GLU A 933 -4.25 2.29 -24.13
C GLU A 933 -4.42 2.95 -25.51
N MET A 934 -5.64 2.99 -26.08
CA MET A 934 -5.92 3.73 -27.31
C MET A 934 -5.78 5.25 -27.08
N PHE A 935 -6.35 5.77 -25.99
CA PHE A 935 -6.31 7.20 -25.67
C PHE A 935 -4.87 7.70 -25.40
N GLU A 936 -4.02 6.88 -24.77
CA GLU A 936 -2.60 7.17 -24.57
C GLU A 936 -1.83 7.14 -25.90
N ILE A 937 -2.05 6.12 -26.73
CA ILE A 937 -1.39 6.00 -28.05
C ILE A 937 -1.77 7.13 -29.00
N ILE A 938 -3.03 7.58 -29.03
CA ILE A 938 -3.45 8.72 -29.86
C ILE A 938 -2.66 10.00 -29.46
N SER A 939 -2.45 10.21 -28.16
CA SER A 939 -1.65 11.34 -27.65
C SER A 939 -0.17 11.22 -28.00
N ASN A 940 0.37 10.00 -28.01
CA ASN A 940 1.74 9.71 -28.44
C ASN A 940 1.91 9.85 -29.96
N ALA A 941 0.91 9.46 -30.77
CA ALA A 941 0.94 9.50 -32.23
C ALA A 941 0.98 10.93 -32.81
N ILE A 942 0.36 11.90 -32.13
CA ILE A 942 0.55 13.33 -32.42
C ILE A 942 1.98 13.76 -32.07
N SER A 943 2.51 13.27 -30.93
CA SER A 943 3.84 13.63 -30.43
C SER A 943 4.99 13.04 -31.24
N SER A 944 4.77 11.90 -31.91
CA SER A 944 5.71 11.26 -32.84
C SER A 944 5.57 11.70 -34.30
N GLY A 945 4.53 12.48 -34.62
CA GLY A 945 4.26 12.97 -35.98
C GLY A 945 3.56 11.97 -36.92
N ILE A 946 3.08 10.84 -36.39
CA ILE A 946 2.23 9.89 -37.14
C ILE A 946 0.87 10.54 -37.45
N LEU A 947 0.34 11.31 -36.49
CA LEU A 947 -0.78 12.24 -36.69
C LEU A 947 -0.25 13.67 -36.77
N SER A 948 -0.96 14.55 -37.49
CA SER A 948 -0.64 15.97 -37.52
C SER A 948 -1.00 16.62 -36.18
N SER A 949 -0.26 17.67 -35.79
CA SER A 949 -0.67 18.56 -34.70
C SER A 949 -1.97 19.32 -34.99
N SER A 950 -2.41 19.33 -36.25
CA SER A 950 -3.71 19.86 -36.70
C SER A 950 -4.84 18.81 -36.77
N THR A 951 -4.58 17.54 -36.46
CA THR A 951 -5.60 16.49 -36.50
C THR A 951 -6.63 16.71 -35.38
N SER A 952 -7.91 16.71 -35.73
CA SER A 952 -9.00 16.87 -34.75
C SER A 952 -9.27 15.55 -34.04
N VAL A 953 -9.07 15.52 -32.71
CA VAL A 953 -9.14 14.29 -31.90
C VAL A 953 -10.28 14.32 -30.90
N PHE A 954 -11.18 13.35 -31.04
CA PHE A 954 -12.32 13.06 -30.20
C PHE A 954 -12.13 11.69 -29.52
N ALA A 955 -11.16 11.64 -28.59
CA ALA A 955 -11.00 10.50 -27.68
C ALA A 955 -12.03 10.62 -26.54
N CYS A 956 -12.91 9.62 -26.40
CA CYS A 956 -14.12 9.67 -25.58
C CYS A 956 -14.26 8.41 -24.72
N THR A 957 -14.62 8.55 -23.44
CA THR A 957 -14.98 7.43 -22.57
C THR A 957 -16.49 7.35 -22.35
N VAL A 958 -17.07 6.15 -22.21
CA VAL A 958 -18.50 5.99 -21.91
C VAL A 958 -18.74 5.98 -20.40
N GLY A 959 -19.60 6.88 -19.92
CA GLY A 959 -19.85 7.17 -18.51
C GLY A 959 -18.84 8.16 -17.90
N GLN A 960 -19.32 9.03 -17.01
CA GLN A 960 -18.51 10.08 -16.37
C GLN A 960 -17.51 9.50 -15.33
N LYS A 961 -16.33 9.05 -15.80
CA LYS A 961 -15.28 8.42 -14.99
C LYS A 961 -13.87 8.94 -15.35
N PRO A 962 -12.87 8.78 -14.46
CA PRO A 962 -11.47 9.03 -14.79
C PRO A 962 -11.02 8.23 -16.01
N SER A 963 -10.42 8.93 -16.97
CA SER A 963 -9.92 8.40 -18.23
C SER A 963 -8.84 9.32 -18.78
N LYS A 964 -7.99 8.81 -19.68
CA LYS A 964 -7.10 9.60 -20.56
C LYS A 964 -7.85 10.19 -21.77
N ALA A 965 -9.11 9.81 -22.00
CA ALA A 965 -9.99 10.46 -22.95
C ALA A 965 -10.15 11.96 -22.64
N ARG A 966 -10.42 12.77 -23.67
CA ARG A 966 -10.72 14.20 -23.50
C ARG A 966 -12.21 14.46 -23.30
N TYR A 967 -13.05 13.53 -23.72
CA TYR A 967 -14.50 13.67 -23.66
C TYR A 967 -15.17 12.49 -22.96
N TYR A 968 -16.44 12.66 -22.60
CA TYR A 968 -17.33 11.55 -22.29
C TYR A 968 -18.68 11.67 -22.99
N LEU A 969 -19.35 10.52 -23.11
CA LEU A 969 -20.78 10.36 -23.40
C LEU A 969 -21.37 9.58 -22.22
N ASP A 970 -22.60 9.83 -21.80
CA ASP A 970 -23.08 9.30 -20.50
C ASP A 970 -23.33 7.79 -20.51
N ASP A 971 -23.80 7.23 -21.63
CA ASP A 971 -24.09 5.79 -21.79
C ASP A 971 -23.99 5.33 -23.27
N PRO A 972 -24.15 4.01 -23.57
CA PRO A 972 -24.11 3.51 -24.94
C PRO A 972 -25.22 4.04 -25.87
N ALA A 973 -26.36 4.50 -25.36
CA ALA A 973 -27.39 5.08 -26.22
C ALA A 973 -26.95 6.47 -26.74
N GLU A 974 -26.26 7.27 -25.92
CA GLU A 974 -25.62 8.50 -26.41
C GLU A 974 -24.51 8.23 -27.43
N VAL A 975 -23.79 7.12 -27.31
CA VAL A 975 -22.83 6.66 -28.33
C VAL A 975 -23.54 6.36 -29.65
N LEU A 976 -24.67 5.64 -29.62
CA LEU A 976 -25.43 5.32 -30.84
C LEU A 976 -26.03 6.57 -31.49
N ASN A 977 -26.68 7.45 -30.73
CA ASN A 977 -27.26 8.71 -31.24
C ASN A 977 -26.19 9.59 -31.93
N MET A 978 -24.97 9.64 -31.36
CA MET A 978 -23.85 10.41 -31.93
C MET A 978 -23.28 9.73 -33.19
N LEU A 979 -23.19 8.40 -33.22
CA LEU A 979 -22.77 7.65 -34.42
C LEU A 979 -23.82 7.71 -35.54
N GLU A 980 -25.11 7.77 -35.22
CA GLU A 980 -26.21 7.94 -36.17
C GLU A 980 -26.15 9.32 -36.84
N ALA A 981 -25.99 10.40 -36.08
CA ALA A 981 -25.78 11.74 -36.63
C ALA A 981 -24.53 11.86 -37.54
N LEU A 982 -23.48 11.06 -37.27
CA LEU A 982 -22.31 10.95 -38.16
C LEU A 982 -22.58 10.08 -39.40
N ALA A 983 -23.50 9.12 -39.33
CA ALA A 983 -23.92 8.30 -40.47
C ALA A 983 -24.79 9.11 -41.44
N GLU A 984 -25.78 9.85 -40.93
CA GLU A 984 -26.59 10.82 -41.68
C GLU A 984 -25.69 11.86 -42.39
N ALA A 985 -24.73 12.42 -41.66
CA ALA A 985 -23.72 13.36 -42.20
C ALA A 985 -22.75 12.74 -43.23
N SER A 986 -22.85 11.44 -43.50
CA SER A 986 -22.08 10.73 -44.54
C SER A 986 -22.89 10.34 -45.77
N ASP A 987 -24.23 10.32 -45.72
CA ASP A 987 -25.09 9.87 -46.84
C ASP A 987 -26.34 10.77 -47.06
N PRO A 988 -26.15 12.03 -47.50
CA PRO A 988 -27.22 13.03 -47.59
C PRO A 988 -28.20 12.83 -48.76
N GLU A 989 -28.00 11.84 -49.64
CA GLU A 989 -28.88 11.58 -50.79
C GLU A 989 -30.03 10.59 -50.49
N SER A 990 -30.08 10.06 -49.26
CA SER A 990 -30.95 8.92 -48.90
C SER A 990 -32.40 9.26 -48.49
N PHE A 991 -32.76 10.55 -48.33
CA PHE A 991 -33.97 10.97 -47.59
C PHE A 991 -34.96 11.90 -48.31
N THR A 992 -34.79 12.22 -49.60
CA THR A 992 -35.67 13.18 -50.30
C THR A 992 -36.90 12.60 -51.00
N ASP A 993 -36.95 11.28 -51.23
CA ASP A 993 -37.84 10.68 -52.25
C ASP A 993 -39.01 9.86 -51.67
N THR A 994 -39.66 10.35 -50.59
CA THR A 994 -40.81 9.64 -49.96
C THR A 994 -42.07 10.47 -49.67
N GLU A 995 -42.12 11.78 -49.96
CA GLU A 995 -43.35 12.59 -49.84
C GLU A 995 -43.59 13.54 -51.03
N SER A 996 -44.19 13.07 -52.14
CA SER A 996 -45.01 13.93 -53.07
C SER A 996 -45.73 13.26 -54.27
N GLU A 997 -46.04 11.95 -54.29
CA GLU A 997 -47.04 11.40 -55.24
C GLU A 997 -48.29 10.90 -54.50
N GLY A 998 -49.35 11.74 -54.45
CA GLY A 998 -50.50 11.46 -53.58
C GLY A 998 -51.78 12.30 -53.75
N SER A 999 -51.92 13.15 -54.78
CA SER A 999 -53.20 13.84 -55.03
C SER A 999 -53.37 14.37 -56.47
N LEU A 1000 -54.50 13.97 -57.09
CA LEU A 1000 -55.07 14.40 -58.38
C LEU A 1000 -54.31 14.01 -59.65
#